data_AF-A0AAD6Z6D1-F1
#
_entry.id   AF-A0AAD6Z6D1-F1
#
_cell.length_a   1.000
_cell.length_b   1.000
_cell.length_c   1.000
_cell.angle_alpha   90.00
_cell.angle_beta   90.00
_cell.angle_gamma   90.00
#
_symmetry.space_group_name_H-M   'P 1'
#
loop_
_entity.id
_entity.type
_entity.pdbx_description
1 polymer ?
#
loop_
_entity_poly.entity_id
_entity_poly.type
_entity_poly.pdbx_seq_one_letter_code
_entity_poly.pdbx_strand_id
1 'polypeptide(L)'
;MSARTARSRERKRYSRRFILSILPKAAYAARACSVGAAILVRAHSKTFAQQLSRSAWFIGYTGSGQAADRAKCGLQMSLDDGQQRTGSTDENEQAVELQTIGTTLHRRGGMRRNVAKIYTSTELHGFFLKQKPHNNPRGIGGSGGQGLRGAGGAGGNGEGPRFNLTGTKIRKVTVYGGVHVSPEARNQSLQAMGQKHHKLCPLPVSSFKGRKDILQEMHQHFDSDQGSRHIFVLHGLGGAGKSQLSFKFLQDSQAHHRFSEIFYIDATSEQTIETDLKTVAPAVVGESNEAILHWLAGKQEEWLLFFDNADDVQLDISKFFPCCAFGNILITTRNQELCIHARASSRVSDMELEDAKDLLLQLAYQGRSYKQEKLSSDEQEKLAVAIVKELHCFALAISQAGGYIHARGKLGGYLKLYKSHRNKLLQYAEIQGQNQYGRAVYATWNLSYNKLSSPGRAMLQICSRLHHEGILEEIFEKASISQERLDDSELQREVTQLLTELGKQDGNWDSLVFHKVMGELESYSLIERDRQDDSYRIHPLVQHWCGTTIETNRHLLQKCVLAMIGLSISWSFQDEDYKYRHKLLQHVTRTIDTLNREEMCAFVATRIQRVYFEGGRWKDAEALDLVVMKMRKCVLGEEHPDTLMSMSSLAATYQNQGHWKDAETLQVVVMEKSKHVLGEEHPDTLTSMANLAAIYWNQGHWKDAETLEVVVMEKSKHVLGEEHPDTLMIMLNLAATYRNQGRWKDAETLQVVVMEKRKHVLGEEHPDTLISMDNLAATYQYQGRWKDAETLQVVVMEKSKHVLGEEHPDTLSSMANLAITYRNQGHWKDAETLEVVVMEKRKHVLGEEHPDTLTSMANLAATYWNQGRWKDAEALDLVVMKMRKCVLGEEHPDTLMSMSSLAATYQNQGCWKDAETLQVVVMEKSKHVLGEEHPSTLMSMANLAATYQNQGHWKDAETLQVVVMEKSKHVLGEEHPDTLTSMANLAVTYANQGRWKDAETLQVVVMEKRKHVLGEEHPDTLMSMANLASTYWNQGRWKDAETLLVVVMEKSKHVLGEEHPSTLTSMANLAVTYRNQGR
;
A
#
# COMPACT_ATOMS: atom_id res chain seq x y z
N MET A 1 47.69 -1.18 39.39
CA MET A 1 48.71 -1.88 38.57
C MET A 1 48.63 -1.30 37.16
N SER A 2 49.50 -0.35 36.81
CA SER A 2 50.72 -0.56 35.99
C SER A 2 50.35 -0.82 34.53
N ALA A 3 50.78 -0.08 33.51
CA ALA A 3 51.76 0.99 33.32
C ALA A 3 51.53 1.50 31.88
N ARG A 4 51.51 2.82 31.60
CA ARG A 4 52.69 3.62 31.18
C ARG A 4 53.45 2.92 30.05
N THR A 5 53.76 3.51 28.90
CA THR A 5 54.37 4.81 28.55
C THR A 5 54.84 4.61 27.08
N ALA A 6 55.10 5.57 26.21
CA ALA A 6 55.95 6.75 26.36
C ALA A 6 55.78 7.60 25.08
N ARG A 7 55.63 8.93 25.19
CA ARG A 7 56.71 9.95 25.06
C ARG A 7 57.26 10.05 23.62
N SER A 8 57.39 11.24 23.03
CA SER A 8 58.19 12.38 23.51
C SER A 8 58.06 13.51 22.45
N ARG A 9 58.31 14.82 22.63
CA ARG A 9 58.96 15.63 23.69
C ARG A 9 58.87 17.11 23.25
N GLU A 10 58.54 18.05 24.16
CA GLU A 10 59.42 19.10 24.74
C GLU A 10 59.42 20.46 23.98
N ARG A 11 59.21 21.63 24.61
CA ARG A 11 60.02 22.25 25.68
C ARG A 11 59.34 23.45 26.41
N LYS A 12 59.55 23.49 27.74
CA LYS A 12 60.02 24.62 28.63
C LYS A 12 59.13 25.89 28.75
N ARG A 13 58.98 26.61 29.88
CA ARG A 13 59.59 26.63 31.25
C ARG A 13 58.98 27.81 32.08
N TYR A 14 59.09 27.73 33.42
CA TYR A 14 59.10 28.82 34.46
C TYR A 14 57.86 29.73 34.60
N SER A 15 57.44 30.30 35.75
CA SER A 15 57.52 30.07 37.21
C SER A 15 56.85 31.28 37.91
N ARG A 16 56.29 31.04 39.12
CA ARG A 16 56.06 31.97 40.26
C ARG A 16 54.81 32.91 40.30
N ARG A 17 54.04 32.65 41.38
CA ARG A 17 53.44 33.58 42.38
C ARG A 17 52.41 34.62 41.91
N PHE A 18 51.19 34.54 42.46
CA PHE A 18 50.76 35.43 43.57
C PHE A 18 49.55 34.83 44.31
N ILE A 19 49.37 35.27 45.55
CA ILE A 19 48.57 34.72 46.64
C ILE A 19 47.39 35.67 46.95
N LEU A 20 46.31 35.13 47.56
CA LEU A 20 45.30 35.71 48.50
C LEU A 20 43.84 35.97 48.05
N SER A 21 42.95 35.71 49.04
CA SER A 21 41.49 35.94 49.18
C SER A 21 40.57 34.84 48.59
N ILE A 22 39.91 33.98 49.38
CA ILE A 22 38.89 34.11 50.45
C ILE A 22 37.47 34.39 49.90
N LEU A 23 36.60 33.38 50.08
CA LEU A 23 35.12 33.29 50.14
C LEU A 23 34.36 34.56 50.61
N PRO A 24 33.03 34.77 50.38
CA PRO A 24 31.92 33.90 50.86
C PRO A 24 30.68 33.78 49.94
N LYS A 25 29.86 32.71 49.97
CA LYS A 25 28.81 32.27 50.93
C LYS A 25 27.61 33.22 51.13
N ALA A 26 26.43 32.70 50.75
CA ALA A 26 25.14 32.70 51.46
C ALA A 26 24.23 33.97 51.52
N ALA A 27 23.01 33.79 50.99
CA ALA A 27 21.67 34.05 51.56
C ALA A 27 21.42 35.28 52.45
N TYR A 28 20.36 36.06 52.14
CA TYR A 28 19.14 36.18 52.97
C TYR A 28 18.06 37.14 52.38
N ALA A 29 16.79 36.69 52.47
CA ALA A 29 15.54 37.42 52.78
C ALA A 29 15.09 38.65 51.95
N ALA A 30 13.92 38.62 51.28
CA ALA A 30 12.52 38.58 51.76
C ALA A 30 11.90 39.95 52.10
N ARG A 31 10.82 40.32 51.38
CA ARG A 31 9.66 41.21 51.69
C ARG A 31 8.87 41.35 50.38
N ALA A 32 7.72 40.69 50.11
CA ALA A 32 6.42 40.60 50.78
C ALA A 32 5.65 41.93 50.90
N CYS A 33 4.38 41.88 50.46
CA CYS A 33 3.26 42.85 50.57
C CYS A 33 3.22 44.01 49.54
N SER A 34 2.10 44.42 48.93
CA SER A 34 0.73 43.91 48.81
C SER A 34 -0.12 44.94 48.05
N VAL A 35 -0.87 44.47 47.04
CA VAL A 35 -2.27 44.84 46.72
C VAL A 35 -2.62 46.25 46.20
N GLY A 36 -3.20 46.23 44.99
CA GLY A 36 -4.07 47.24 44.37
C GLY A 36 -4.21 46.91 42.87
N ALA A 37 -5.13 46.02 42.45
CA ALA A 37 -6.47 46.32 41.91
C ALA A 37 -6.42 47.24 40.65
N ALA A 38 -7.11 47.03 39.52
CA ALA A 38 -8.32 46.27 39.26
C ALA A 38 -8.63 46.19 37.73
N ILE A 39 -9.31 45.12 37.33
CA ILE A 39 -10.44 45.07 36.35
C ILE A 39 -10.14 45.32 34.86
N LEU A 40 -10.05 44.22 34.09
CA LEU A 40 -10.90 43.96 32.90
C LEU A 40 -10.61 42.57 32.28
N VAL A 41 -11.01 41.48 32.95
CA VAL A 41 -11.44 40.26 32.25
C VAL A 41 -12.67 39.70 32.97
N ARG A 42 -13.83 40.09 32.45
CA ARG A 42 -15.14 39.52 32.72
C ARG A 42 -15.50 38.75 31.45
N ALA A 43 -16.00 37.52 31.60
CA ALA A 43 -16.51 36.60 30.57
C ALA A 43 -15.47 35.76 29.81
N HIS A 44 -15.08 34.61 30.38
CA HIS A 44 -15.46 33.28 29.86
C HIS A 44 -14.81 32.18 30.72
N SER A 45 -15.38 31.97 31.91
CA SER A 45 -15.20 30.74 32.69
C SER A 45 -16.57 30.26 33.14
N LYS A 46 -17.14 29.31 32.40
CA LYS A 46 -18.20 28.37 32.83
C LYS A 46 -18.60 27.48 31.64
N THR A 47 -17.85 26.40 31.42
CA THR A 47 -18.35 25.11 30.88
C THR A 47 -17.18 24.11 30.79
N PHE A 48 -16.67 23.66 31.94
CA PHE A 48 -15.91 22.40 32.03
C PHE A 48 -16.37 21.53 33.22
N ALA A 49 -17.63 21.73 33.61
CA ALA A 49 -18.36 20.94 34.59
C ALA A 49 -19.82 20.76 34.10
N GLN A 50 -19.96 20.10 32.95
CA GLN A 50 -21.23 19.60 32.40
C GLN A 50 -20.92 18.51 31.36
N GLN A 51 -20.74 17.27 31.82
CA GLN A 51 -21.14 16.03 31.13
C GLN A 51 -20.59 14.85 31.92
N LEU A 52 -21.21 14.57 33.06
CA LEU A 52 -21.34 13.25 33.68
C LEU A 52 -22.42 13.42 34.77
N SER A 53 -23.44 12.57 34.74
CA SER A 53 -24.63 12.50 35.63
C SER A 53 -25.83 13.45 35.35
N ARG A 54 -26.71 13.01 34.45
CA ARG A 54 -28.15 12.74 34.68
C ARG A 54 -28.42 11.45 33.87
N SER A 55 -29.01 10.38 34.38
CA SER A 55 -30.21 10.34 35.23
C SER A 55 -30.30 8.98 35.91
N ALA A 56 -30.67 8.95 37.20
CA ALA A 56 -31.15 7.74 37.85
C ALA A 56 -32.31 8.11 38.81
N TRP A 57 -33.35 7.26 38.78
CA TRP A 57 -34.52 7.12 39.69
C TRP A 57 -35.75 8.02 39.37
N PHE A 58 -37.01 7.53 39.27
CA PHE A 58 -37.68 6.47 40.05
C PHE A 58 -39.06 6.00 39.46
N ILE A 59 -39.38 4.68 39.61
CA ILE A 59 -40.67 3.94 39.82
C ILE A 59 -41.88 4.00 38.84
N GLY A 60 -42.39 2.79 38.48
CA GLY A 60 -43.84 2.51 38.34
C GLY A 60 -44.32 1.36 37.40
N TYR A 61 -44.45 0.12 37.91
CA TYR A 61 -45.38 -1.02 37.62
C TYR A 61 -46.29 -1.03 36.34
N THR A 62 -46.50 -2.12 35.58
CA THR A 62 -47.08 -3.47 35.91
C THR A 62 -46.69 -4.53 34.82
N GLY A 63 -46.31 -5.78 35.16
CA GLY A 63 -47.13 -7.02 35.14
C GLY A 63 -47.17 -7.70 33.74
N SER A 64 -46.85 -8.97 33.47
CA SER A 64 -46.87 -10.28 34.18
C SER A 64 -46.12 -11.32 33.29
N GLY A 65 -45.23 -12.20 33.78
CA GLY A 65 -45.46 -13.53 34.40
C GLY A 65 -45.10 -14.65 33.37
N GLN A 66 -44.40 -15.78 33.63
CA GLN A 66 -44.01 -16.56 34.81
C GLN A 66 -42.91 -17.60 34.47
N ALA A 67 -42.08 -17.94 35.49
CA ALA A 67 -41.56 -19.27 35.94
C ALA A 67 -40.76 -20.18 34.97
N ALA A 68 -39.81 -21.05 35.35
CA ALA A 68 -39.03 -21.43 36.55
C ALA A 68 -37.85 -22.32 35.99
N ASP A 69 -36.64 -22.41 36.53
CA ASP A 69 -36.31 -23.32 37.64
C ASP A 69 -34.88 -23.08 38.18
N ARG A 70 -34.69 -23.38 39.46
CA ARG A 70 -33.47 -23.19 40.27
C ARG A 70 -32.99 -24.53 40.84
N ALA A 71 -31.66 -24.65 40.95
CA ALA A 71 -30.88 -25.24 42.06
C ALA A 71 -30.43 -26.72 42.07
N LYS A 72 -29.10 -26.89 42.27
CA LYS A 72 -28.38 -27.60 43.38
C LYS A 72 -26.89 -27.18 43.32
N CYS A 73 -26.32 -26.44 44.30
CA CYS A 73 -25.67 -26.84 45.59
C CYS A 73 -24.52 -27.85 45.43
N GLY A 74 -23.31 -27.78 46.03
CA GLY A 74 -22.67 -26.88 47.01
C GLY A 74 -21.61 -27.64 47.86
N LEU A 75 -20.41 -27.03 48.03
CA LEU A 75 -19.46 -26.99 49.20
C LEU A 75 -18.85 -28.23 49.89
N GLN A 76 -17.51 -28.16 50.12
CA GLN A 76 -16.80 -28.40 51.41
C GLN A 76 -15.34 -27.83 51.32
N MET A 77 -14.97 -26.70 51.97
CA MET A 77 -14.28 -26.53 53.30
C MET A 77 -12.98 -27.37 53.48
N SER A 78 -11.87 -26.98 54.12
CA SER A 78 -11.16 -25.78 54.64
C SER A 78 -10.10 -26.31 55.65
N LEU A 79 -9.02 -25.57 55.94
CA LEU A 79 -8.21 -25.49 57.20
C LEU A 79 -6.72 -25.26 56.84
N ASP A 80 -6.18 -24.02 56.99
CA ASP A 80 -5.52 -23.41 58.18
C ASP A 80 -4.00 -23.68 58.14
N ASP A 81 -3.04 -22.82 58.49
CA ASP A 81 -2.90 -21.52 59.17
C ASP A 81 -1.50 -21.00 58.73
N GLY A 82 -1.15 -19.71 58.60
CA GLY A 82 -0.95 -18.77 59.69
C GLY A 82 0.54 -18.50 60.01
N GLN A 83 1.01 -17.29 59.67
CA GLN A 83 2.07 -16.49 60.34
C GLN A 83 3.58 -16.59 60.01
N GLN A 84 4.05 -15.46 59.45
CA GLN A 84 5.10 -14.54 59.93
C GLN A 84 6.60 -14.93 59.97
N ARG A 85 7.37 -13.96 59.40
CA ARG A 85 8.59 -13.30 59.90
C ARG A 85 9.98 -13.73 59.37
N THR A 86 10.53 -12.79 58.59
CA THR A 86 11.84 -12.09 58.75
C THR A 86 13.18 -12.81 58.55
N GLY A 87 14.06 -12.12 57.82
CA GLY A 87 15.52 -12.16 57.97
C GLY A 87 16.20 -12.91 56.83
N SER A 88 16.72 -12.25 55.79
CA SER A 88 17.97 -11.47 55.73
C SER A 88 19.25 -12.33 55.71
N THR A 89 20.21 -11.83 54.93
CA THR A 89 21.66 -12.13 54.88
C THR A 89 22.03 -13.48 54.26
N ASP A 90 22.56 -13.50 53.04
CA ASP A 90 23.91 -13.07 52.59
C ASP A 90 24.93 -14.20 52.70
N GLU A 91 25.82 -14.23 51.71
CA GLU A 91 27.14 -14.87 51.72
C GLU A 91 27.17 -16.41 51.65
N ASN A 92 28.21 -17.05 51.12
CA ASN A 92 29.14 -16.79 50.03
C ASN A 92 29.87 -18.14 49.87
N GLU A 93 30.35 -18.39 48.67
CA GLU A 93 31.61 -19.09 48.40
C GLU A 93 31.93 -20.53 48.88
N GLN A 94 32.29 -21.32 47.85
CA GLN A 94 33.46 -22.22 47.78
C GLN A 94 33.44 -23.51 48.63
N ALA A 95 33.25 -24.69 48.04
CA ALA A 95 34.16 -25.48 47.20
C ALA A 95 35.03 -26.48 48.00
N VAL A 96 35.25 -27.64 47.35
CA VAL A 96 36.40 -28.57 47.46
C VAL A 96 36.19 -29.86 48.31
N GLU A 97 36.09 -30.98 47.56
CA GLU A 97 36.69 -32.33 47.77
C GLU A 97 36.21 -33.21 48.94
N LEU A 98 36.19 -34.55 48.89
CA LEU A 98 36.44 -35.63 47.92
C LEU A 98 36.01 -36.94 48.64
N GLN A 99 36.03 -38.05 47.90
CA GLN A 99 36.06 -39.47 48.35
C GLN A 99 34.74 -40.17 48.70
N THR A 100 34.53 -41.48 48.47
CA THR A 100 34.83 -42.41 47.36
C THR A 100 33.95 -43.66 47.58
N ILE A 101 33.61 -44.37 46.50
CA ILE A 101 33.48 -45.85 46.37
C ILE A 101 32.24 -46.58 46.94
N GLY A 102 31.60 -47.36 46.06
CA GLY A 102 30.95 -48.65 46.38
C GLY A 102 29.65 -48.93 45.59
N THR A 103 29.69 -49.28 44.29
CA THR A 103 29.53 -50.66 43.71
C THR A 103 28.12 -51.28 43.88
N THR A 104 27.41 -51.89 42.92
CA THR A 104 27.70 -52.38 41.55
C THR A 104 26.41 -52.96 40.91
N LEU A 105 26.26 -52.78 39.58
CA LEU A 105 25.82 -53.70 38.49
C LEU A 105 24.52 -54.54 38.62
N HIS A 106 23.63 -54.59 37.60
CA HIS A 106 23.74 -55.21 36.25
C HIS A 106 22.48 -54.77 35.43
N ARG A 107 22.36 -54.65 34.09
CA ARG A 107 23.00 -55.31 32.93
C ARG A 107 22.53 -54.63 31.62
N ARG A 108 23.45 -54.22 30.73
CA ARG A 108 23.26 -54.14 29.25
C ARG A 108 24.65 -54.19 28.59
N GLY A 109 24.84 -55.10 27.65
CA GLY A 109 25.99 -55.22 26.75
C GLY A 109 25.52 -55.97 25.50
N GLY A 110 26.16 -55.97 24.33
CA GLY A 110 27.27 -55.20 23.76
C GLY A 110 26.87 -54.87 22.29
N MET A 111 27.70 -54.38 21.37
CA MET A 111 29.12 -54.60 21.16
C MET A 111 29.64 -53.54 20.15
N ARG A 112 30.86 -53.05 20.37
CA ARG A 112 31.68 -52.23 19.44
C ARG A 112 32.66 -53.12 18.65
N ARG A 113 33.20 -52.59 17.54
CA ARG A 113 34.67 -52.45 17.26
C ARG A 113 34.88 -51.70 15.93
N ASN A 114 35.51 -50.51 15.95
CA ASN A 114 36.94 -50.21 15.65
C ASN A 114 37.21 -50.16 14.13
N VAL A 115 37.87 -49.16 13.53
CA VAL A 115 39.28 -48.73 13.77
C VAL A 115 39.49 -47.29 13.25
N ALA A 116 40.37 -46.54 13.90
CA ALA A 116 40.93 -45.26 13.44
C ALA A 116 42.36 -45.46 12.87
N LYS A 117 42.88 -44.43 12.17
CA LYS A 117 44.24 -43.82 12.27
C LYS A 117 45.12 -43.74 10.97
N ILE A 118 45.71 -42.53 10.78
CA ILE A 118 46.97 -42.10 10.07
C ILE A 118 46.88 -41.96 8.51
N TYR A 119 47.35 -40.93 7.76
CA TYR A 119 48.57 -40.08 7.76
C TYR A 119 48.39 -38.66 7.12
N THR A 120 49.48 -37.89 7.26
CA THR A 120 49.85 -36.47 7.08
C THR A 120 49.90 -35.86 5.66
N SER A 121 50.15 -34.54 5.63
CA SER A 121 50.63 -33.67 4.52
C SER A 121 51.79 -34.26 3.68
N THR A 122 51.99 -33.79 2.43
CA THR A 122 53.03 -32.84 1.94
C THR A 122 53.27 -32.99 0.40
N GLU A 123 53.56 -31.85 -0.29
CA GLU A 123 54.34 -31.66 -1.55
C GLU A 123 53.81 -32.20 -2.92
N LEU A 124 53.57 -31.39 -3.97
CA LEU A 124 54.39 -30.47 -4.83
C LEU A 124 55.08 -31.13 -6.05
N HIS A 125 54.86 -30.48 -7.20
CA HIS A 125 55.52 -30.61 -8.53
C HIS A 125 55.25 -31.89 -9.34
N GLY A 126 54.98 -31.86 -10.64
CA GLY A 126 55.00 -30.79 -11.64
C GLY A 126 54.94 -31.41 -13.06
N PHE A 127 54.95 -30.51 -14.06
CA PHE A 127 54.99 -30.72 -15.52
C PHE A 127 53.66 -30.89 -16.28
N PHE A 128 53.36 -30.17 -17.36
CA PHE A 128 53.75 -28.85 -17.90
C PHE A 128 52.97 -28.67 -19.24
N LEU A 129 52.56 -27.44 -19.55
CA LEU A 129 52.47 -26.81 -20.90
C LEU A 129 51.48 -27.35 -21.94
N LYS A 130 50.84 -26.55 -22.80
CA LYS A 130 50.64 -25.09 -22.98
C LYS A 130 49.76 -24.94 -24.24
N GLN A 131 49.23 -23.73 -24.44
CA GLN A 131 48.67 -23.13 -25.67
C GLN A 131 47.16 -23.33 -25.87
N LYS A 132 46.31 -22.33 -25.60
CA LYS A 132 46.03 -21.03 -26.26
C LYS A 132 45.37 -21.14 -27.66
N PRO A 133 44.49 -20.17 -28.00
CA PRO A 133 43.31 -20.37 -28.86
C PRO A 133 43.44 -19.68 -30.23
N HIS A 134 42.56 -20.01 -31.18
CA HIS A 134 42.32 -19.17 -32.37
C HIS A 134 40.86 -19.18 -32.85
N ASN A 135 40.26 -17.99 -32.75
CA ASN A 135 39.38 -17.27 -33.65
C ASN A 135 38.96 -17.87 -35.02
N ASN A 136 37.62 -17.91 -35.20
CA ASN A 136 36.83 -17.24 -36.28
C ASN A 136 36.66 -17.98 -37.65
N PRO A 137 35.77 -17.51 -38.56
CA PRO A 137 34.32 -17.79 -38.66
C PRO A 137 33.88 -18.28 -40.07
N ARG A 138 32.55 -18.25 -40.35
CA ARG A 138 31.78 -18.48 -41.62
C ARG A 138 31.01 -19.82 -41.55
N GLY A 139 29.74 -19.93 -41.92
CA GLY A 139 28.78 -19.08 -42.62
C GLY A 139 27.86 -20.00 -43.45
N ILE A 140 26.59 -19.59 -43.64
CA ILE A 140 25.60 -20.17 -44.60
C ILE A 140 25.07 -21.56 -44.17
N GLY A 141 23.78 -21.89 -44.15
CA GLY A 141 22.53 -21.29 -44.60
C GLY A 141 21.50 -22.42 -44.78
N GLY A 142 20.21 -22.10 -44.82
CA GLY A 142 19.22 -22.91 -45.54
C GLY A 142 18.44 -23.98 -44.79
N SER A 143 17.18 -23.65 -44.53
CA SER A 143 15.98 -24.41 -44.92
C SER A 143 15.75 -25.84 -44.42
N GLY A 144 14.58 -26.00 -43.79
CA GLY A 144 13.57 -26.88 -44.37
C GLY A 144 13.25 -28.16 -43.62
N GLY A 145 12.05 -28.18 -43.03
CA GLY A 145 11.04 -29.14 -43.46
C GLY A 145 10.99 -30.51 -42.75
N GLN A 146 9.93 -30.63 -41.95
CA GLN A 146 9.03 -31.79 -41.88
C GLN A 146 9.56 -33.15 -41.38
N GLY A 147 8.81 -33.69 -40.41
CA GLY A 147 8.13 -34.95 -40.70
C GLY A 147 8.30 -36.09 -39.70
N LEU A 148 7.32 -36.16 -38.79
CA LEU A 148 6.49 -37.35 -38.53
C LEU A 148 7.06 -38.58 -37.79
N ARG A 149 6.34 -38.88 -36.70
CA ARG A 149 5.89 -40.21 -36.19
C ARG A 149 6.99 -41.16 -35.69
N GLY A 150 6.85 -41.88 -34.59
CA GLY A 150 5.69 -42.19 -33.75
C GLY A 150 5.90 -43.56 -33.12
N ALA A 151 5.22 -43.81 -31.99
CA ALA A 151 5.10 -45.07 -31.23
C ALA A 151 6.38 -45.53 -30.51
N GLY A 152 6.35 -46.01 -29.26
CA GLY A 152 5.25 -46.37 -28.37
C GLY A 152 5.68 -47.58 -27.52
N GLY A 153 5.34 -47.55 -26.22
CA GLY A 153 5.03 -48.78 -25.47
C GLY A 153 6.03 -49.29 -24.42
N ALA A 154 5.56 -49.25 -23.16
CA ALA A 154 5.80 -50.17 -22.04
C ALA A 154 7.22 -50.24 -21.44
N GLY A 155 7.44 -50.25 -20.11
CA GLY A 155 6.56 -50.46 -18.96
C GLY A 155 7.31 -51.34 -17.95
N GLY A 156 7.31 -50.98 -16.66
CA GLY A 156 7.55 -51.93 -15.57
C GLY A 156 8.69 -51.65 -14.58
N ASN A 157 8.29 -51.07 -13.44
CA ASN A 157 8.66 -51.43 -12.06
C ASN A 157 10.03 -51.09 -11.46
N GLY A 158 9.97 -50.28 -10.40
CA GLY A 158 10.53 -50.64 -9.09
C GLY A 158 11.59 -49.68 -8.51
N GLU A 159 11.22 -49.04 -7.40
CA GLU A 159 12.05 -48.69 -6.21
C GLU A 159 12.07 -47.20 -5.79
N GLY A 160 11.39 -46.93 -4.67
CA GLY A 160 11.84 -46.08 -3.55
C GLY A 160 11.92 -44.55 -3.75
N PRO A 161 11.32 -43.72 -2.87
CA PRO A 161 11.48 -42.27 -2.95
C PRO A 161 12.90 -41.89 -2.52
N ARG A 162 13.77 -41.58 -3.49
CA ARG A 162 14.99 -40.82 -3.23
C ARG A 162 14.59 -39.37 -2.99
N PHE A 163 14.64 -38.94 -1.73
CA PHE A 163 14.71 -37.53 -1.37
C PHE A 163 15.98 -36.93 -1.98
N ASN A 164 15.88 -36.38 -3.19
CA ASN A 164 16.90 -35.52 -3.77
C ASN A 164 16.75 -34.11 -3.17
N LEU A 165 17.29 -33.92 -1.96
CA LEU A 165 17.59 -32.62 -1.37
C LEU A 165 18.93 -32.11 -1.90
N THR A 166 19.08 -31.98 -3.23
CA THR A 166 20.22 -31.28 -3.85
C THR A 166 19.79 -30.78 -5.22
N GLY A 167 19.09 -29.66 -5.21
CA GLY A 167 18.65 -28.95 -6.40
C GLY A 167 18.62 -27.46 -6.12
N THR A 168 19.72 -26.91 -5.62
CA THR A 168 19.97 -25.46 -5.59
C THR A 168 20.10 -24.97 -7.02
N LYS A 169 18.97 -24.82 -7.72
CA LYS A 169 18.85 -23.73 -8.69
C LYS A 169 19.11 -22.46 -7.89
N ILE A 170 20.11 -21.69 -8.28
CA ILE A 170 20.37 -20.35 -7.76
C ILE A 170 19.04 -19.60 -7.91
N ARG A 171 18.32 -19.43 -6.81
CA ARG A 171 17.07 -18.68 -6.77
C ARG A 171 17.47 -17.21 -6.92
N LYS A 172 16.74 -16.45 -7.75
CA LYS A 172 16.96 -15.02 -7.94
C LYS A 172 16.97 -14.34 -6.58
N VAL A 173 18.12 -13.81 -6.16
CA VAL A 173 18.34 -13.31 -4.80
C VAL A 173 17.88 -11.85 -4.76
N THR A 174 16.87 -11.53 -3.94
CA THR A 174 16.26 -10.20 -3.90
C THR A 174 16.99 -9.31 -2.90
N VAL A 175 17.60 -8.22 -3.40
CA VAL A 175 18.05 -7.11 -2.55
C VAL A 175 16.83 -6.25 -2.23
N TYR A 176 16.47 -6.17 -0.95
CA TYR A 176 15.38 -5.33 -0.47
C TYR A 176 15.99 -4.03 0.02
N GLY A 177 15.75 -2.93 -0.72
CA GLY A 177 16.08 -1.58 -0.26
C GLY A 177 17.00 -0.73 -1.14
N GLY A 178 17.29 -1.11 -2.38
CA GLY A 178 17.76 -0.14 -3.37
C GLY A 178 16.62 0.80 -3.79
N VAL A 179 16.93 1.89 -4.52
CA VAL A 179 15.93 2.62 -5.33
C VAL A 179 15.07 1.57 -6.03
N HIS A 180 13.81 1.46 -5.62
CA HIS A 180 12.98 0.28 -5.84
C HIS A 180 12.83 0.01 -7.34
N VAL A 181 13.60 -0.94 -7.90
CA VAL A 181 13.27 -1.52 -9.21
C VAL A 181 13.69 -2.99 -9.25
N SER A 182 12.71 -3.88 -9.33
CA SER A 182 12.93 -5.26 -9.74
C SER A 182 12.57 -5.39 -11.23
N PRO A 183 13.50 -5.77 -12.11
CA PRO A 183 13.18 -6.09 -13.49
C PRO A 183 13.18 -7.61 -13.78
N GLU A 184 12.66 -7.98 -14.97
CA GLU A 184 12.54 -9.30 -15.65
C GLU A 184 11.18 -10.05 -15.43
N ALA A 185 10.39 -10.50 -16.41
CA ALA A 185 10.60 -10.74 -17.85
C ALA A 185 9.29 -10.83 -18.72
N ARG A 186 9.23 -10.01 -19.79
CA ARG A 186 8.79 -10.16 -21.22
C ARG A 186 7.60 -11.02 -21.76
N ASN A 187 6.82 -10.33 -22.64
CA ASN A 187 6.15 -10.68 -23.94
C ASN A 187 4.94 -11.66 -23.93
N GLN A 188 3.74 -11.46 -24.52
CA GLN A 188 3.07 -10.60 -25.54
C GLN A 188 1.57 -10.52 -25.12
N SER A 189 0.77 -9.45 -25.29
CA SER A 189 0.12 -9.03 -26.55
C SER A 189 -0.74 -7.77 -26.34
N LEU A 190 -0.84 -6.97 -27.41
CA LEU A 190 -1.42 -5.63 -27.53
C LEU A 190 -2.95 -5.59 -27.73
N GLN A 191 -3.51 -4.42 -27.39
CA GLN A 191 -4.74 -3.74 -27.87
C GLN A 191 -6.03 -3.83 -27.03
N ALA A 192 -6.33 -2.72 -26.32
CA ALA A 192 -7.64 -2.05 -26.10
C ALA A 192 -7.66 -1.42 -24.69
N MET A 193 -8.11 -0.21 -24.37
CA MET A 193 -8.63 0.97 -25.08
C MET A 193 -8.59 2.12 -24.05
N GLY A 194 -8.20 3.33 -24.48
CA GLY A 194 -8.35 4.55 -23.68
C GLY A 194 -9.74 5.17 -23.88
N GLN A 195 -10.61 5.03 -22.89
CA GLN A 195 -11.75 5.93 -22.60
C GLN A 195 -12.02 5.88 -21.10
N LYS A 196 -11.93 7.02 -20.39
CA LYS A 196 -12.34 7.10 -18.98
C LYS A 196 -13.86 6.91 -18.92
N HIS A 197 -14.29 5.74 -18.49
CA HIS A 197 -15.69 5.47 -18.19
C HIS A 197 -15.93 5.76 -16.71
N HIS A 198 -16.91 6.63 -16.38
CA HIS A 198 -17.50 6.63 -15.03
C HIS A 198 -17.90 5.21 -14.65
N LYS A 199 -17.91 4.87 -13.35
CA LYS A 199 -18.40 3.57 -12.86
C LYS A 199 -19.76 3.30 -13.49
N LEU A 200 -19.79 2.34 -14.42
CA LEU A 200 -20.98 2.06 -15.21
C LEU A 200 -22.06 1.54 -14.27
N CYS A 201 -23.22 2.19 -14.28
CA CYS A 201 -24.36 1.73 -13.53
C CYS A 201 -24.73 0.31 -14.01
N PRO A 202 -24.88 -0.67 -13.11
CA PRO A 202 -25.32 -2.01 -13.48
C PRO A 202 -26.65 -1.97 -14.24
N LEU A 203 -26.80 -2.87 -15.21
CA LEU A 203 -28.05 -3.01 -15.95
C LEU A 203 -29.08 -3.80 -15.14
N PRO A 204 -30.38 -3.47 -15.24
CA PRO A 204 -31.42 -4.27 -14.62
C PRO A 204 -31.43 -5.67 -15.24
N VAL A 205 -31.79 -6.67 -14.44
CA VAL A 205 -31.96 -8.04 -14.92
C VAL A 205 -32.96 -8.10 -16.07
N SER A 206 -32.65 -8.86 -17.12
CA SER A 206 -33.51 -9.01 -18.32
C SER A 206 -34.91 -9.56 -18.02
N SER A 207 -35.08 -10.18 -16.85
CA SER A 207 -36.33 -10.73 -16.34
C SER A 207 -37.09 -9.81 -15.39
N PHE A 208 -36.73 -8.53 -15.28
CA PHE A 208 -37.39 -7.58 -14.39
C PHE A 208 -38.92 -7.52 -14.64
N LYS A 209 -39.72 -7.60 -13.57
CA LYS A 209 -41.19 -7.60 -13.61
C LYS A 209 -41.80 -6.76 -12.49
N GLY A 210 -42.89 -6.08 -12.83
CA GLY A 210 -43.78 -5.42 -11.89
C GLY A 210 -43.29 -4.09 -11.33
N ARG A 211 -43.97 -3.64 -10.25
CA ARG A 211 -43.68 -2.39 -9.51
C ARG A 211 -43.82 -1.13 -10.34
N LYS A 212 -44.79 -1.14 -11.26
CA LYS A 212 -45.10 0.01 -12.12
C LYS A 212 -45.60 1.19 -11.31
N ASP A 213 -46.28 0.94 -10.20
CA ASP A 213 -46.70 1.92 -9.21
C ASP A 213 -45.51 2.67 -8.62
N ILE A 214 -44.50 1.95 -8.11
CA ILE A 214 -43.31 2.58 -7.53
C ILE A 214 -42.46 3.25 -8.60
N LEU A 215 -42.30 2.64 -9.79
CA LEU A 215 -41.61 3.28 -10.91
C LEU A 215 -42.33 4.57 -11.35
N GLN A 216 -43.66 4.55 -11.41
CA GLN A 216 -44.44 5.74 -11.73
C GLN A 216 -44.33 6.80 -10.65
N GLU A 217 -44.30 6.42 -9.37
CA GLU A 217 -44.05 7.33 -8.25
C GLU A 217 -42.65 7.97 -8.34
N MET A 218 -41.63 7.18 -8.69
CA MET A 218 -40.27 7.68 -8.92
C MET A 218 -40.23 8.66 -10.11
N HIS A 219 -40.81 8.28 -11.26
CA HIS A 219 -40.92 9.18 -12.42
C HIS A 219 -41.66 10.47 -12.07
N GLN A 220 -42.83 10.38 -11.43
CA GLN A 220 -43.59 11.56 -11.01
C GLN A 220 -42.81 12.44 -10.02
N HIS A 221 -42.05 11.84 -9.11
CA HIS A 221 -41.25 12.59 -8.16
C HIS A 221 -40.13 13.37 -8.85
N PHE A 222 -39.35 12.70 -9.71
CA PHE A 222 -38.22 13.29 -10.41
C PHE A 222 -38.62 14.16 -11.62
N ASP A 223 -39.83 14.02 -12.16
CA ASP A 223 -40.35 14.85 -13.26
C ASP A 223 -41.16 16.07 -12.76
N SER A 224 -41.32 16.24 -11.44
CA SER A 224 -42.07 17.34 -10.87
C SER A 224 -41.27 18.65 -10.85
N ASP A 225 -41.84 19.72 -11.39
CA ASP A 225 -41.18 21.03 -11.62
C ASP A 225 -41.06 21.90 -10.35
N GLN A 226 -41.00 21.29 -9.17
CA GLN A 226 -41.12 21.97 -7.88
C GLN A 226 -39.82 22.59 -7.37
N GLY A 227 -39.03 23.28 -8.21
CA GLY A 227 -37.96 24.23 -7.83
C GLY A 227 -37.07 23.89 -6.62
N SER A 228 -36.86 22.61 -6.31
CA SER A 228 -36.19 22.14 -5.10
C SER A 228 -35.66 20.72 -5.28
N ARG A 229 -34.68 20.36 -4.47
CA ARG A 229 -33.99 19.07 -4.53
C ARG A 229 -34.95 17.88 -4.40
N HIS A 230 -34.89 16.94 -5.35
CA HIS A 230 -35.61 15.67 -5.28
C HIS A 230 -34.71 14.59 -4.68
N ILE A 231 -35.07 14.11 -3.48
CA ILE A 231 -34.44 12.97 -2.83
C ILE A 231 -35.50 11.89 -2.67
N PHE A 232 -35.24 10.72 -3.25
CA PHE A 232 -36.10 9.55 -3.18
C PHE A 232 -35.40 8.39 -2.48
N VAL A 233 -36.04 7.82 -1.46
CA VAL A 233 -35.48 6.69 -0.71
C VAL A 233 -36.32 5.43 -0.96
N LEU A 234 -35.68 4.43 -1.54
CA LEU A 234 -36.20 3.06 -1.63
C LEU A 234 -35.69 2.27 -0.42
N HIS A 235 -36.58 1.96 0.52
CA HIS A 235 -36.22 1.21 1.71
C HIS A 235 -36.97 -0.12 1.78
N GLY A 236 -36.37 -1.16 2.38
CA GLY A 236 -37.02 -2.47 2.46
C GLY A 236 -36.08 -3.61 2.72
N LEU A 237 -36.60 -4.84 2.71
CA LEU A 237 -35.81 -6.04 3.03
C LEU A 237 -34.65 -6.25 2.04
N GLY A 238 -33.56 -6.86 2.49
CA GLY A 238 -32.47 -7.29 1.60
C GLY A 238 -33.04 -8.27 0.56
N GLY A 239 -32.59 -8.21 -0.69
CA GLY A 239 -33.13 -9.08 -1.75
C GLY A 239 -34.57 -8.77 -2.19
N ALA A 240 -35.19 -7.69 -1.70
CA ALA A 240 -36.50 -7.27 -2.20
C ALA A 240 -36.43 -6.73 -3.64
N GLY A 241 -35.26 -6.42 -4.19
CA GLY A 241 -35.10 -5.88 -5.55
C GLY A 241 -35.13 -4.35 -5.63
N LYS A 242 -34.64 -3.67 -4.58
CA LYS A 242 -34.48 -2.21 -4.54
C LYS A 242 -33.50 -1.72 -5.61
N SER A 243 -32.29 -2.28 -5.63
CA SER A 243 -31.26 -1.94 -6.63
C SER A 243 -31.74 -2.22 -8.05
N GLN A 244 -32.45 -3.35 -8.26
CA GLN A 244 -33.02 -3.68 -9.57
C GLN A 244 -34.12 -2.69 -10.02
N LEU A 245 -34.94 -2.20 -9.10
CA LEU A 245 -35.93 -1.16 -9.37
C LEU A 245 -35.25 0.17 -9.73
N SER A 246 -34.19 0.54 -8.99
CA SER A 246 -33.35 1.70 -9.31
C SER A 246 -32.71 1.57 -10.69
N PHE A 247 -32.05 0.44 -11.00
CA PHE A 247 -31.44 0.22 -12.30
C PHE A 247 -32.45 0.29 -13.45
N LYS A 248 -33.68 -0.20 -13.22
CA LYS A 248 -34.74 -0.09 -14.22
C LYS A 248 -35.17 1.36 -14.45
N PHE A 249 -35.39 2.12 -13.37
CA PHE A 249 -35.66 3.56 -13.45
C PHE A 249 -34.53 4.31 -14.17
N LEU A 250 -33.27 4.06 -13.80
CA LEU A 250 -32.11 4.69 -14.40
C LEU A 250 -31.99 4.37 -15.90
N GLN A 251 -32.21 3.12 -16.29
CA GLN A 251 -32.25 2.71 -17.70
C GLN A 251 -33.35 3.48 -18.46
N ASP A 252 -34.54 3.60 -17.88
CA ASP A 252 -35.66 4.32 -18.50
C ASP A 252 -35.34 5.82 -18.58
N SER A 253 -34.76 6.43 -17.54
CA SER A 253 -34.33 7.84 -17.53
C SER A 253 -33.22 8.13 -18.54
N GLN A 254 -32.28 7.20 -18.75
CA GLN A 254 -31.23 7.32 -19.78
C GLN A 254 -31.83 7.28 -21.19
N ALA A 255 -32.77 6.35 -21.44
CA ALA A 255 -33.44 6.23 -22.73
C ALA A 255 -34.26 7.48 -23.11
N HIS A 256 -34.76 8.22 -22.11
CA HIS A 256 -35.50 9.46 -22.30
C HIS A 256 -34.63 10.73 -22.15
N HIS A 257 -33.31 10.59 -21.98
CA HIS A 257 -32.37 11.69 -21.74
C HIS A 257 -32.82 12.65 -20.61
N ARG A 258 -33.43 12.12 -19.54
CA ARG A 258 -34.01 12.91 -18.44
C ARG A 258 -32.93 13.64 -17.63
N PHE A 259 -31.83 12.96 -17.32
CA PHE A 259 -30.70 13.53 -16.58
C PHE A 259 -29.52 13.68 -17.52
N SER A 260 -28.78 14.77 -17.36
CA SER A 260 -27.52 15.02 -18.07
C SER A 260 -26.51 13.89 -17.79
N GLU A 261 -26.34 13.54 -16.52
CA GLU A 261 -25.44 12.51 -16.04
C GLU A 261 -26.04 11.75 -14.84
N ILE A 262 -25.68 10.48 -14.72
CA ILE A 262 -26.07 9.58 -13.61
C ILE A 262 -24.79 9.03 -12.97
N PHE A 263 -24.68 9.21 -11.66
CA PHE A 263 -23.54 8.77 -10.87
C PHE A 263 -23.94 7.63 -9.93
N TYR A 264 -23.26 6.49 -10.03
CA TYR A 264 -23.49 5.31 -9.19
C TYR A 264 -22.46 5.26 -8.06
N ILE A 265 -22.96 5.15 -6.82
CA ILE A 265 -22.16 5.12 -5.58
C ILE A 265 -22.54 3.89 -4.76
N ASP A 266 -21.57 3.05 -4.42
CA ASP A 266 -21.71 1.97 -3.45
C ASP A 266 -21.62 2.51 -2.03
N ALA A 267 -22.77 2.54 -1.35
CA ALA A 267 -22.95 3.04 -0.01
C ALA A 267 -22.86 1.96 1.08
N THR A 268 -22.21 0.83 0.79
CA THR A 268 -22.00 -0.25 1.78
C THR A 268 -21.22 0.22 3.02
N SER A 269 -20.31 1.19 2.87
CA SER A 269 -19.52 1.79 3.96
C SER A 269 -19.15 3.26 3.66
N GLU A 270 -18.65 4.00 4.65
CA GLU A 270 -18.13 5.37 4.43
C GLU A 270 -17.00 5.37 3.40
N GLN A 271 -16.08 4.41 3.49
CA GLN A 271 -14.92 4.27 2.59
C GLN A 271 -15.32 4.03 1.13
N THR A 272 -16.36 3.21 0.89
CA THR A 272 -16.84 2.94 -0.47
C THR A 272 -17.54 4.16 -1.07
N ILE A 273 -18.27 4.94 -0.26
CA ILE A 273 -18.86 6.22 -0.71
C ILE A 273 -17.78 7.21 -1.10
N GLU A 274 -16.77 7.40 -0.24
CA GLU A 274 -15.66 8.31 -0.50
C GLU A 274 -14.88 7.93 -1.76
N THR A 275 -14.64 6.63 -1.96
CA THR A 275 -13.96 6.11 -3.15
C THR A 275 -14.77 6.38 -4.42
N ASP A 276 -16.07 6.05 -4.42
CA ASP A 276 -16.91 6.20 -5.60
C ASP A 276 -17.22 7.69 -5.91
N LEU A 277 -17.38 8.56 -4.90
CA LEU A 277 -17.61 10.00 -5.11
C LEU A 277 -16.45 10.67 -5.83
N LYS A 278 -15.22 10.21 -5.61
CA LYS A 278 -14.03 10.72 -6.32
C LYS A 278 -14.04 10.41 -7.81
N THR A 279 -14.88 9.48 -8.27
CA THR A 279 -15.07 9.19 -9.70
C THR A 279 -16.12 10.08 -10.38
N VAL A 280 -16.82 10.92 -9.60
CA VAL A 280 -17.96 11.75 -10.05
C VAL A 280 -17.52 13.08 -10.67
N ALA A 281 -16.48 13.72 -10.12
CA ALA A 281 -15.98 15.01 -10.61
C ALA A 281 -14.67 14.87 -11.43
N PRO A 282 -14.42 15.74 -12.42
CA PRO A 282 -13.13 15.84 -13.09
C PRO A 282 -12.01 16.15 -12.09
N ALA A 283 -10.81 15.58 -12.32
CA ALA A 283 -9.65 15.71 -11.44
C ALA A 283 -9.26 17.16 -11.09
N VAL A 284 -9.68 18.14 -11.89
CA VAL A 284 -9.41 19.59 -11.71
C VAL A 284 -10.13 20.19 -10.49
N VAL A 285 -11.15 19.51 -9.95
CA VAL A 285 -12.02 20.05 -8.87
C VAL A 285 -11.41 19.90 -7.47
N GLY A 286 -10.39 19.05 -7.31
CA GLY A 286 -9.85 18.64 -6.01
C GLY A 286 -10.59 17.42 -5.43
N GLU A 287 -9.91 16.66 -4.56
CA GLU A 287 -10.36 15.32 -4.14
C GLU A 287 -11.08 15.28 -2.77
N SER A 288 -11.23 16.42 -2.11
CA SER A 288 -12.05 16.48 -0.90
C SER A 288 -13.52 16.24 -1.27
N ASN A 289 -14.23 15.43 -0.49
CA ASN A 289 -15.66 15.21 -0.65
C ASN A 289 -16.41 16.54 -0.74
N GLU A 290 -16.02 17.54 0.06
CA GLU A 290 -16.60 18.87 0.05
C GLU A 290 -16.43 19.60 -1.30
N ALA A 291 -15.27 19.48 -1.95
CA ALA A 291 -15.00 20.11 -3.25
C ALA A 291 -15.79 19.42 -4.38
N ILE A 292 -15.84 18.09 -4.40
CA ILE A 292 -16.62 17.30 -5.36
C ILE A 292 -18.11 17.64 -5.24
N LEU A 293 -18.61 17.68 -4.01
CA LEU A 293 -19.99 18.07 -3.71
C LEU A 293 -20.26 19.53 -4.07
N HIS A 294 -19.30 20.43 -3.89
CA HIS A 294 -19.41 21.82 -4.33
C HIS A 294 -19.43 21.95 -5.86
N TRP A 295 -18.65 21.15 -6.58
CA TRP A 295 -18.68 21.11 -8.05
C TRP A 295 -19.98 20.54 -8.60
N LEU A 296 -20.47 19.43 -8.02
CA LEU A 296 -21.81 18.91 -8.32
C LEU A 296 -22.87 19.99 -8.08
N ALA A 297 -22.71 20.77 -7.01
CA ALA A 297 -23.60 21.88 -6.71
C ALA A 297 -23.51 23.06 -7.70
N GLY A 298 -22.38 23.20 -8.41
CA GLY A 298 -22.15 24.24 -9.41
C GLY A 298 -22.65 23.92 -10.81
N LYS A 299 -23.07 22.68 -11.09
CA LYS A 299 -23.66 22.28 -12.38
C LYS A 299 -25.03 22.95 -12.58
N GLN A 300 -25.22 23.51 -13.77
CA GLN A 300 -26.48 24.17 -14.19
C GLN A 300 -27.50 23.20 -14.79
N GLU A 301 -27.09 21.96 -15.06
CA GLU A 301 -27.93 20.88 -15.62
C GLU A 301 -28.40 19.93 -14.52
N GLU A 302 -29.56 19.31 -14.72
CA GLU A 302 -30.09 18.33 -13.79
C GLU A 302 -29.37 16.99 -13.94
N TRP A 303 -28.74 16.54 -12.86
CA TRP A 303 -28.02 15.26 -12.74
C TRP A 303 -28.61 14.42 -11.61
N LEU A 304 -28.29 13.13 -11.57
CA LEU A 304 -28.76 12.20 -10.54
C LEU A 304 -27.60 11.46 -9.87
N LEU A 305 -27.57 11.47 -8.53
CA LEU A 305 -26.63 10.71 -7.70
C LEU A 305 -27.35 9.54 -7.04
N PHE A 306 -26.93 8.31 -7.34
CA PHE A 306 -27.54 7.10 -6.84
C PHE A 306 -26.63 6.38 -5.83
N PHE A 307 -27.06 6.36 -4.57
CA PHE A 307 -26.44 5.60 -3.49
C PHE A 307 -27.12 4.23 -3.33
N ASP A 308 -26.38 3.15 -3.61
CA ASP A 308 -26.86 1.78 -3.49
C ASP A 308 -26.32 1.11 -2.22
N ASN A 309 -27.11 0.28 -1.53
CA ASN A 309 -26.70 -0.48 -0.33
C ASN A 309 -26.32 0.36 0.90
N ALA A 310 -26.96 1.52 1.11
CA ALA A 310 -26.77 2.38 2.29
C ALA A 310 -27.36 1.76 3.58
N ASP A 311 -26.89 0.58 3.97
CA ASP A 311 -27.50 -0.26 5.01
C ASP A 311 -26.93 -0.02 6.42
N ASP A 312 -25.74 0.58 6.54
CA ASP A 312 -25.08 0.82 7.82
C ASP A 312 -25.82 1.93 8.61
N VAL A 313 -26.19 1.60 9.85
CA VAL A 313 -26.92 2.51 10.75
C VAL A 313 -25.98 3.56 11.37
N GLN A 314 -24.67 3.27 11.45
CA GLN A 314 -23.68 4.21 11.98
C GLN A 314 -23.21 5.22 10.92
N LEU A 315 -23.52 4.98 9.65
CA LEU A 315 -23.11 5.82 8.53
C LEU A 315 -24.05 7.02 8.35
N ASP A 316 -23.51 8.23 8.54
CA ASP A 316 -24.22 9.47 8.24
C ASP A 316 -24.04 9.85 6.76
N ILE A 317 -24.92 9.32 5.92
CA ILE A 317 -24.90 9.56 4.47
C ILE A 317 -25.17 11.03 4.09
N SER A 318 -25.77 11.81 4.99
CA SER A 318 -26.19 13.19 4.70
C SER A 318 -25.01 14.13 4.48
N LYS A 319 -23.84 13.79 5.03
CA LYS A 319 -22.55 14.46 4.78
C LYS A 319 -22.17 14.47 3.30
N PHE A 320 -22.67 13.51 2.54
CA PHE A 320 -22.35 13.31 1.12
C PHE A 320 -23.40 13.91 0.18
N PHE A 321 -24.29 14.76 0.69
CA PHE A 321 -25.29 15.43 -0.14
C PHE A 321 -24.78 16.82 -0.58
N PRO A 322 -24.67 17.09 -1.89
CA PRO A 322 -24.14 18.37 -2.36
C PRO A 322 -25.12 19.50 -2.07
N CYS A 323 -24.65 20.69 -1.71
CA CYS A 323 -25.48 21.85 -1.31
C CYS A 323 -26.10 22.62 -2.49
N CYS A 324 -26.95 21.98 -3.31
CA CYS A 324 -27.64 22.60 -4.45
C CYS A 324 -29.16 22.38 -4.49
N ALA A 325 -29.86 23.22 -5.27
CA ALA A 325 -31.30 23.13 -5.50
C ALA A 325 -31.68 22.18 -6.68
N PHE A 326 -30.77 21.93 -7.62
CA PHE A 326 -31.04 21.23 -8.90
C PHE A 326 -30.52 19.78 -8.98
N GLY A 327 -29.79 19.31 -7.96
CA GLY A 327 -29.24 17.95 -7.93
C GLY A 327 -30.26 16.92 -7.45
N ASN A 328 -30.36 15.76 -8.09
CA ASN A 328 -31.30 14.71 -7.69
C ASN A 328 -30.57 13.57 -6.97
N ILE A 329 -31.21 12.95 -5.97
CA ILE A 329 -30.60 11.85 -5.19
C ILE A 329 -31.56 10.66 -5.10
N LEU A 330 -31.05 9.47 -5.41
CA LEU A 330 -31.72 8.20 -5.21
C LEU A 330 -30.95 7.36 -4.18
N ILE A 331 -31.63 6.73 -3.23
CA ILE A 331 -30.99 5.92 -2.19
C ILE A 331 -31.69 4.57 -2.08
N THR A 332 -30.94 3.46 -2.03
CA THR A 332 -31.47 2.14 -1.63
C THR A 332 -30.91 1.72 -0.27
N THR A 333 -31.78 1.23 0.62
CA THR A 333 -31.37 0.89 2.00
C THR A 333 -32.28 -0.14 2.67
N ARG A 334 -31.76 -0.85 3.68
CA ARG A 334 -32.52 -1.58 4.70
C ARG A 334 -32.88 -0.70 5.90
N ASN A 335 -32.17 0.40 6.12
CA ASN A 335 -32.38 1.34 7.21
C ASN A 335 -33.52 2.32 6.87
N GLN A 336 -34.66 2.17 7.55
CA GLN A 336 -35.82 3.06 7.36
C GLN A 336 -35.55 4.48 7.88
N GLU A 337 -34.57 4.68 8.76
CA GLU A 337 -34.27 6.00 9.32
C GLU A 337 -33.79 7.00 8.26
N LEU A 338 -33.20 6.52 7.15
CA LEU A 338 -32.78 7.38 6.04
C LEU A 338 -33.94 8.06 5.30
N CYS A 339 -35.19 7.63 5.51
CA CYS A 339 -36.37 8.31 4.98
C CYS A 339 -36.51 9.74 5.50
N ILE A 340 -35.89 10.10 6.64
CA ILE A 340 -35.91 11.49 7.15
C ILE A 340 -35.30 12.50 6.17
N HIS A 341 -34.42 12.03 5.28
CA HIS A 341 -33.74 12.86 4.29
C HIS A 341 -34.53 13.04 3.00
N ALA A 342 -35.63 12.32 2.80
CA ALA A 342 -36.39 12.28 1.56
C ALA A 342 -37.81 12.81 1.73
N ARG A 343 -38.29 13.56 0.72
CA ARG A 343 -39.69 14.01 0.68
C ARG A 343 -40.64 12.93 0.18
N ALA A 344 -40.13 12.00 -0.61
CA ALA A 344 -40.82 10.81 -1.05
C ALA A 344 -39.96 9.59 -0.77
N SER A 345 -40.58 8.53 -0.26
CA SER A 345 -39.92 7.27 -0.01
C SER A 345 -40.91 6.14 -0.20
N SER A 346 -40.48 5.07 -0.85
CA SER A 346 -41.34 3.92 -1.08
C SER A 346 -40.72 2.68 -0.45
N ARG A 347 -41.56 1.96 0.29
CA ARG A 347 -41.17 0.69 0.89
C ARG A 347 -41.25 -0.40 -0.16
N VAL A 348 -40.09 -0.96 -0.53
CA VAL A 348 -40.01 -2.11 -1.42
C VAL A 348 -40.15 -3.39 -0.58
N SER A 349 -41.33 -4.00 -0.63
CA SER A 349 -41.63 -5.25 0.05
C SER A 349 -41.79 -6.40 -0.94
N ASP A 350 -42.75 -7.27 -0.68
CA ASP A 350 -43.24 -8.32 -1.55
C ASP A 350 -43.77 -7.79 -2.89
N MET A 351 -43.72 -8.65 -3.90
CA MET A 351 -44.24 -8.36 -5.24
C MET A 351 -45.76 -8.58 -5.29
N GLU A 352 -46.44 -7.88 -6.19
CA GLU A 352 -47.83 -8.23 -6.52
C GLU A 352 -47.91 -9.67 -7.03
N LEU A 353 -49.00 -10.36 -6.68
CA LEU A 353 -49.15 -11.80 -6.95
C LEU A 353 -49.03 -12.13 -8.44
N GLU A 354 -49.57 -11.27 -9.30
CA GLU A 354 -49.58 -11.48 -10.75
C GLU A 354 -48.18 -11.27 -11.35
N ASP A 355 -47.49 -10.19 -10.96
CA ASP A 355 -46.11 -9.92 -11.37
C ASP A 355 -45.14 -11.00 -10.89
N ALA A 356 -45.34 -11.48 -9.66
CA ALA A 356 -44.54 -12.56 -9.08
C ALA A 356 -44.76 -13.90 -9.79
N LYS A 357 -46.01 -14.20 -10.19
CA LYS A 357 -46.35 -15.37 -11.01
C LYS A 357 -45.68 -15.27 -12.38
N ASP A 358 -45.78 -14.12 -13.03
CA ASP A 358 -45.18 -13.88 -14.35
C ASP A 358 -43.66 -13.97 -14.31
N LEU A 359 -43.02 -13.43 -13.25
CA LEU A 359 -41.59 -13.59 -13.03
C LEU A 359 -41.19 -15.05 -12.88
N LEU A 360 -41.92 -15.82 -12.05
CA LEU A 360 -41.65 -17.24 -11.84
C LEU A 360 -41.77 -18.02 -13.16
N LEU A 361 -42.83 -17.78 -13.93
CA LEU A 361 -43.06 -18.44 -15.21
C LEU A 361 -42.02 -18.05 -16.25
N GLN A 362 -41.66 -16.76 -16.34
CA GLN A 362 -40.63 -16.30 -17.26
C GLN A 362 -39.29 -16.99 -16.97
N LEU A 363 -38.87 -17.06 -15.71
CA LEU A 363 -37.62 -17.69 -15.32
C LEU A 363 -37.67 -19.21 -15.50
N ALA A 364 -38.76 -19.86 -15.07
CA ALA A 364 -38.93 -21.31 -15.20
C ALA A 364 -38.88 -21.80 -16.66
N TYR A 365 -39.36 -20.99 -17.61
CA TYR A 365 -39.46 -21.35 -19.03
C TYR A 365 -38.51 -20.57 -19.95
N GLN A 366 -37.56 -19.82 -19.39
CA GLN A 366 -36.58 -19.01 -20.15
C GLN A 366 -35.86 -19.87 -21.21
N GLY A 367 -35.73 -19.38 -22.45
CA GLY A 367 -35.05 -20.10 -23.55
C GLY A 367 -35.80 -21.29 -24.16
N ARG A 368 -36.93 -21.72 -23.57
CA ARG A 368 -37.90 -22.61 -24.23
C ARG A 368 -38.86 -21.73 -25.01
N SER A 369 -39.36 -22.18 -26.17
CA SER A 369 -40.28 -21.36 -26.97
C SER A 369 -41.54 -21.03 -26.17
N TYR A 370 -41.57 -19.84 -25.57
CA TYR A 370 -42.70 -19.23 -24.87
C TYR A 370 -43.95 -19.14 -25.76
N LYS A 371 -43.80 -19.39 -27.07
CA LYS A 371 -44.86 -19.38 -28.07
C LYS A 371 -45.46 -20.75 -28.41
N GLN A 372 -44.98 -21.88 -27.88
CA GLN A 372 -45.59 -23.20 -28.13
C GLN A 372 -46.27 -23.87 -26.93
N GLU A 373 -46.15 -23.31 -25.72
CA GLU A 373 -46.94 -23.73 -24.54
C GLU A 373 -47.69 -22.57 -23.88
N LYS A 374 -48.06 -21.53 -24.65
CA LYS A 374 -49.07 -20.59 -24.16
C LYS A 374 -50.41 -21.33 -24.18
N LEU A 375 -50.96 -21.54 -22.99
CA LEU A 375 -52.26 -22.14 -22.68
C LEU A 375 -52.36 -23.67 -22.80
N SER A 376 -52.32 -24.34 -21.65
CA SER A 376 -53.52 -24.99 -21.08
C SER A 376 -53.15 -26.15 -20.16
N SER A 377 -52.83 -25.82 -18.92
CA SER A 377 -53.61 -26.41 -17.85
C SER A 377 -53.81 -25.32 -16.82
N ASP A 378 -55.06 -25.02 -16.52
CA ASP A 378 -55.50 -24.28 -15.33
C ASP A 378 -54.68 -24.69 -14.07
N GLU A 379 -54.17 -25.93 -14.03
CA GLU A 379 -53.26 -26.39 -12.99
C GLU A 379 -51.89 -25.68 -12.94
N GLN A 380 -51.22 -25.40 -14.07
CA GLN A 380 -49.86 -24.84 -14.02
C GLN A 380 -49.87 -23.41 -13.50
N GLU A 381 -50.87 -22.61 -13.88
CA GLU A 381 -51.09 -21.28 -13.29
C GLU A 381 -51.47 -21.39 -11.81
N LYS A 382 -52.37 -22.31 -11.45
CA LYS A 382 -52.70 -22.57 -10.03
C LYS A 382 -51.47 -22.98 -9.21
N LEU A 383 -50.58 -23.80 -9.79
CA LEU A 383 -49.33 -24.23 -9.16
C LEU A 383 -48.33 -23.08 -9.04
N ALA A 384 -48.17 -22.24 -10.07
CA ALA A 384 -47.32 -21.06 -10.00
C ALA A 384 -47.80 -20.07 -8.93
N VAL A 385 -49.10 -19.79 -8.88
CA VAL A 385 -49.72 -18.97 -7.83
C VAL A 385 -49.51 -19.59 -6.44
N ALA A 386 -49.66 -20.91 -6.30
CA ALA A 386 -49.42 -21.59 -5.04
C ALA A 386 -47.95 -21.50 -4.59
N ILE A 387 -46.98 -21.61 -5.51
CA ILE A 387 -45.56 -21.46 -5.22
C ILE A 387 -45.26 -20.03 -4.77
N VAL A 388 -45.70 -19.04 -5.54
CA VAL A 388 -45.47 -17.63 -5.22
C VAL A 388 -46.05 -17.25 -3.85
N LYS A 389 -47.26 -17.73 -3.52
CA LYS A 389 -47.86 -17.53 -2.18
C LYS A 389 -47.04 -18.16 -1.06
N GLU A 390 -46.50 -19.36 -1.28
CA GLU A 390 -45.65 -20.06 -0.31
C GLU A 390 -44.27 -19.41 -0.14
N LEU A 391 -43.79 -18.70 -1.17
CA LEU A 391 -42.60 -17.86 -1.15
C LEU A 391 -42.89 -16.43 -0.69
N HIS A 392 -44.13 -16.17 -0.25
CA HIS A 392 -44.59 -14.87 0.25
C HIS A 392 -44.32 -13.71 -0.72
N CYS A 393 -44.39 -14.00 -2.02
CA CYS A 393 -44.13 -13.07 -3.11
C CYS A 393 -42.76 -12.35 -3.04
N PHE A 394 -41.76 -12.93 -2.37
CA PHE A 394 -40.45 -12.31 -2.26
C PHE A 394 -39.64 -12.48 -3.54
N ALA A 395 -39.27 -11.35 -4.18
CA ALA A 395 -38.58 -11.32 -5.47
C ALA A 395 -37.37 -12.27 -5.55
N LEU A 396 -36.44 -12.19 -4.59
CA LEU A 396 -35.28 -13.09 -4.55
C LEU A 396 -35.66 -14.57 -4.40
N ALA A 397 -36.63 -14.90 -3.54
CA ALA A 397 -37.07 -16.29 -3.36
C ALA A 397 -37.75 -16.83 -4.63
N ILE A 398 -38.50 -15.98 -5.34
CA ILE A 398 -39.13 -16.31 -6.63
C ILE A 398 -38.08 -16.52 -7.70
N SER A 399 -37.09 -15.63 -7.82
CA SER A 399 -36.04 -15.75 -8.83
C SER A 399 -35.27 -17.06 -8.68
N GLN A 400 -34.94 -17.42 -7.44
CA GLN A 400 -34.25 -18.66 -7.10
C GLN A 400 -35.13 -19.89 -7.37
N ALA A 401 -36.43 -19.82 -7.08
CA ALA A 401 -37.38 -20.87 -7.41
C ALA A 401 -37.52 -21.04 -8.94
N GLY A 402 -37.54 -19.94 -9.68
CA GLY A 402 -37.56 -19.91 -11.13
C GLY A 402 -36.35 -20.62 -11.73
N GLY A 403 -35.13 -20.29 -11.26
CA GLY A 403 -33.89 -20.97 -11.65
C GLY A 403 -33.93 -22.47 -11.35
N TYR A 404 -34.35 -22.86 -10.15
CA TYR A 404 -34.53 -24.28 -9.80
C TYR A 404 -35.49 -25.01 -10.75
N ILE A 405 -36.65 -24.41 -11.04
CA ILE A 405 -37.68 -25.02 -11.88
C ILE A 405 -37.21 -25.09 -13.34
N HIS A 406 -36.46 -24.09 -13.80
CA HIS A 406 -35.81 -24.11 -15.11
C HIS A 406 -34.85 -25.31 -15.24
N ALA A 407 -33.98 -25.49 -14.23
CA ALA A 407 -32.98 -26.55 -14.22
C ALA A 407 -33.56 -27.97 -14.06
N ARG A 408 -34.63 -28.16 -13.28
CA ARG A 408 -35.13 -29.51 -12.89
C ARG A 408 -36.52 -29.87 -13.41
N GLY A 409 -37.31 -28.90 -13.86
CA GLY A 409 -38.59 -29.09 -14.55
C GLY A 409 -39.78 -29.51 -13.67
N LYS A 410 -40.89 -28.78 -13.85
CA LYS A 410 -42.26 -28.93 -13.29
C LYS A 410 -42.52 -28.22 -11.95
N LEU A 411 -43.37 -27.20 -12.00
CA LEU A 411 -43.87 -26.40 -10.88
C LEU A 411 -44.44 -27.28 -9.74
N GLY A 412 -45.28 -28.27 -10.07
CA GLY A 412 -45.91 -29.13 -9.06
C GLY A 412 -44.92 -30.00 -8.26
N GLY A 413 -43.79 -30.37 -8.87
CA GLY A 413 -42.71 -31.07 -8.18
C GLY A 413 -42.00 -30.17 -7.18
N TYR A 414 -41.69 -28.94 -7.59
CA TYR A 414 -41.06 -27.92 -6.73
C TYR A 414 -41.91 -27.60 -5.50
N LEU A 415 -43.22 -27.33 -5.69
CA LEU A 415 -44.12 -26.98 -4.59
C LEU A 415 -44.18 -28.05 -3.48
N LYS A 416 -44.30 -29.33 -3.86
CA LYS A 416 -44.30 -30.46 -2.92
C LYS A 416 -42.97 -30.56 -2.18
N LEU A 417 -41.86 -30.42 -2.91
CA LEU A 417 -40.51 -30.51 -2.35
C LEU A 417 -40.22 -29.37 -1.38
N TYR A 418 -40.61 -28.14 -1.74
CA TYR A 418 -40.46 -26.94 -0.91
C TYR A 418 -41.21 -27.06 0.41
N LYS A 419 -42.49 -27.48 0.38
CA LYS A 419 -43.29 -27.70 1.61
C LYS A 419 -42.65 -28.75 2.53
N SER A 420 -42.14 -29.84 1.96
CA SER A 420 -41.47 -30.89 2.74
C SER A 420 -40.15 -30.40 3.36
N HIS A 421 -39.33 -29.67 2.61
CA HIS A 421 -38.00 -29.23 3.07
C HIS A 421 -38.05 -28.02 4.00
N ARG A 422 -38.99 -27.08 3.81
CA ARG A 422 -39.23 -25.97 4.73
C ARG A 422 -39.44 -26.47 6.16
N ASN A 423 -40.25 -27.51 6.33
CA ASN A 423 -40.53 -28.10 7.65
C ASN A 423 -39.30 -28.78 8.28
N LYS A 424 -38.41 -29.36 7.46
CA LYS A 424 -37.13 -29.91 7.93
C LYS A 424 -36.14 -28.81 8.30
N LEU A 425 -36.13 -27.70 7.57
CA LEU A 425 -35.23 -26.58 7.82
C LEU A 425 -35.55 -25.81 9.10
N LEU A 426 -36.83 -25.77 9.49
CA LEU A 426 -37.25 -25.21 10.78
C LEU A 426 -36.70 -25.98 12.01
N GLN A 427 -36.03 -27.12 11.80
CA GLN A 427 -35.37 -27.88 12.86
C GLN A 427 -33.95 -27.39 13.16
N TYR A 428 -33.31 -26.62 12.28
CA TYR A 428 -31.98 -26.03 12.51
C TYR A 428 -32.09 -24.78 13.38
N ALA A 429 -31.29 -24.69 14.44
CA ALA A 429 -31.34 -23.60 15.41
C ALA A 429 -31.05 -22.24 14.77
N GLU A 430 -30.13 -22.19 13.81
CA GLU A 430 -29.73 -20.99 13.06
C GLU A 430 -30.85 -20.44 12.17
N ILE A 431 -31.77 -21.31 11.74
CA ILE A 431 -32.92 -20.96 10.90
C ILE A 431 -34.15 -20.62 11.75
N GLN A 432 -34.24 -21.15 12.98
CA GLN A 432 -35.31 -20.80 13.93
C GLN A 432 -35.27 -19.32 14.33
N GLY A 433 -34.07 -18.74 14.47
CA GLY A 433 -33.87 -17.31 14.74
C GLY A 433 -34.19 -16.37 13.58
N GLN A 434 -34.34 -16.88 12.35
CA GLN A 434 -34.63 -16.07 11.17
C GLN A 434 -36.11 -15.69 11.09
N ASN A 435 -36.38 -14.49 10.56
CA ASN A 435 -37.74 -14.03 10.27
C ASN A 435 -38.36 -14.81 9.09
N GLN A 436 -39.65 -14.57 8.82
CA GLN A 436 -40.39 -15.25 7.75
C GLN A 436 -39.73 -15.12 6.37
N TYR A 437 -39.05 -13.99 6.11
CA TYR A 437 -38.28 -13.73 4.90
C TYR A 437 -37.06 -14.64 4.78
N GLY A 438 -36.20 -14.67 5.82
CA GLY A 438 -35.01 -15.53 5.85
C GLY A 438 -35.35 -17.01 5.70
N ARG A 439 -36.42 -17.47 6.35
CA ARG A 439 -36.89 -18.86 6.26
C ARG A 439 -37.32 -19.25 4.83
N ALA A 440 -38.00 -18.36 4.10
CA ALA A 440 -38.45 -18.63 2.74
C ALA A 440 -37.27 -18.67 1.76
N VAL A 441 -36.37 -17.69 1.85
CA VAL A 441 -35.20 -17.58 0.97
C VAL A 441 -34.20 -18.72 1.22
N TYR A 442 -33.90 -19.03 2.50
CA TYR A 442 -32.98 -20.12 2.85
C TYR A 442 -33.54 -21.48 2.43
N ALA A 443 -34.86 -21.67 2.49
CA ALA A 443 -35.50 -22.87 2.00
C ALA A 443 -35.31 -23.07 0.50
N THR A 444 -35.43 -22.00 -0.29
CA THR A 444 -35.16 -22.06 -1.72
C THR A 444 -33.69 -22.36 -2.02
N TRP A 445 -32.75 -21.70 -1.36
CA TRP A 445 -31.32 -21.97 -1.57
C TRP A 445 -30.92 -23.37 -1.13
N ASN A 446 -31.43 -23.86 0.00
CA ASN A 446 -31.15 -25.22 0.45
C ASN A 446 -31.71 -26.27 -0.53
N LEU A 447 -32.86 -26.01 -1.17
CA LEU A 447 -33.37 -26.89 -2.22
C LEU A 447 -32.42 -26.93 -3.42
N SER A 448 -31.98 -25.77 -3.91
CA SER A 448 -31.00 -25.67 -4.99
C SER A 448 -29.69 -26.37 -4.61
N TYR A 449 -29.16 -26.11 -3.42
CA TYR A 449 -27.93 -26.71 -2.92
C TYR A 449 -27.99 -28.24 -2.81
N ASN A 450 -29.11 -28.80 -2.34
CA ASN A 450 -29.30 -30.25 -2.29
C ASN A 450 -29.40 -30.91 -3.67
N LYS A 451 -29.51 -30.11 -4.74
CA LYS A 451 -29.50 -30.58 -6.13
C LYS A 451 -28.22 -30.27 -6.88
N LEU A 452 -27.30 -29.52 -6.28
CA LEU A 452 -25.97 -29.34 -6.85
C LEU A 452 -25.21 -30.66 -6.85
N SER A 453 -24.37 -30.85 -7.87
CA SER A 453 -23.35 -31.88 -7.89
C SER A 453 -22.38 -31.75 -6.70
N SER A 454 -21.55 -32.77 -6.43
CA SER A 454 -20.49 -32.63 -5.41
C SER A 454 -19.57 -31.44 -5.73
N PRO A 455 -19.06 -31.30 -6.96
CA PRO A 455 -18.28 -30.12 -7.36
C PRO A 455 -19.03 -28.79 -7.19
N GLY A 456 -20.31 -28.72 -7.57
CA GLY A 456 -21.11 -27.50 -7.40
C GLY A 456 -21.25 -27.08 -5.94
N ARG A 457 -21.44 -28.03 -5.02
CA ARG A 457 -21.50 -27.74 -3.58
C ARG A 457 -20.16 -27.26 -3.04
N ALA A 458 -19.07 -27.94 -3.40
CA ALA A 458 -17.72 -27.53 -3.02
C ALA A 458 -17.38 -26.13 -3.53
N MET A 459 -17.74 -25.83 -4.80
CA MET A 459 -17.49 -24.52 -5.39
C MET A 459 -18.27 -23.39 -4.70
N LEU A 460 -19.55 -23.60 -4.40
CA LEU A 460 -20.34 -22.60 -3.67
C LEU A 460 -19.77 -22.32 -2.28
N GLN A 461 -19.31 -23.37 -1.60
CA GLN A 461 -18.63 -23.25 -0.31
C GLN A 461 -17.30 -22.48 -0.43
N ILE A 462 -16.52 -22.68 -1.49
CA ILE A 462 -15.30 -21.89 -1.73
C ILE A 462 -15.64 -20.42 -1.99
N CYS A 463 -16.61 -20.14 -2.87
CA CYS A 463 -17.06 -18.77 -3.18
C CYS A 463 -17.60 -18.04 -1.95
N SER A 464 -18.09 -18.75 -0.93
CA SER A 464 -18.53 -18.12 0.32
C SER A 464 -17.40 -17.45 1.11
N ARG A 465 -16.15 -17.91 0.90
CA ARG A 465 -14.95 -17.47 1.63
C ARG A 465 -14.14 -16.43 0.88
N LEU A 466 -14.27 -16.40 -0.43
CA LEU A 466 -13.71 -15.35 -1.28
C LEU A 466 -14.50 -14.05 -1.10
N HIS A 467 -13.89 -12.93 -1.50
CA HIS A 467 -14.64 -11.68 -1.70
C HIS A 467 -15.82 -11.90 -2.67
N HIS A 468 -16.93 -11.20 -2.46
CA HIS A 468 -18.20 -11.44 -3.18
C HIS A 468 -18.17 -11.04 -4.66
N GLU A 469 -17.14 -10.30 -5.06
CA GLU A 469 -16.86 -9.88 -6.44
C GLU A 469 -15.44 -10.27 -6.83
N GLY A 470 -15.18 -10.33 -8.15
CA GLY A 470 -13.85 -10.58 -8.70
C GLY A 470 -13.38 -12.03 -8.58
N ILE A 471 -14.28 -13.01 -8.46
CA ILE A 471 -13.89 -14.42 -8.38
C ILE A 471 -13.46 -14.90 -9.78
N LEU A 472 -12.16 -15.17 -9.97
CA LEU A 472 -11.55 -15.53 -11.25
C LEU A 472 -11.27 -17.04 -11.36
N GLU A 473 -11.42 -17.61 -12.57
CA GLU A 473 -10.97 -18.98 -12.88
C GLU A 473 -9.47 -19.15 -12.63
N GLU A 474 -8.68 -18.11 -12.94
CA GLU A 474 -7.22 -18.08 -12.83
C GLU A 474 -6.72 -18.48 -11.42
N ILE A 475 -7.49 -18.21 -10.36
CA ILE A 475 -7.19 -18.66 -8.99
C ILE A 475 -7.05 -20.18 -8.91
N PHE A 476 -8.00 -20.89 -9.49
CA PHE A 476 -8.06 -22.34 -9.42
C PHE A 476 -7.13 -22.99 -10.43
N GLU A 477 -7.04 -22.42 -11.63
CA GLU A 477 -6.12 -22.88 -12.66
C GLU A 477 -4.68 -22.84 -12.17
N LYS A 478 -4.18 -21.67 -11.74
CA LYS A 478 -2.80 -21.50 -11.27
C LYS A 478 -2.50 -22.35 -10.04
N ALA A 479 -3.45 -22.46 -9.10
CA ALA A 479 -3.30 -23.34 -7.94
C ALA A 479 -3.19 -24.82 -8.34
N SER A 480 -3.90 -25.24 -9.38
CA SER A 480 -3.94 -26.63 -9.84
C SER A 480 -2.65 -27.06 -10.54
N ILE A 481 -2.04 -26.17 -11.33
CA ILE A 481 -0.82 -26.44 -12.10
C ILE A 481 0.47 -26.18 -11.30
N SER A 482 0.35 -25.63 -10.09
CA SER A 482 1.48 -25.38 -9.22
C SER A 482 2.27 -26.66 -8.96
N GLN A 483 3.59 -26.60 -9.21
CA GLN A 483 4.52 -27.71 -8.97
C GLN A 483 4.99 -27.77 -7.51
N GLU A 484 4.69 -26.72 -6.74
CA GLU A 484 5.07 -26.60 -5.34
C GLU A 484 4.07 -27.33 -4.43
N ARG A 485 4.54 -27.74 -3.25
CA ARG A 485 3.71 -28.47 -2.27
C ARG A 485 3.64 -27.66 -0.98
N LEU A 486 2.49 -27.72 -0.33
CA LEU A 486 2.30 -27.19 1.01
C LEU A 486 3.10 -28.00 2.03
N ASP A 487 3.56 -27.31 3.08
CA ASP A 487 4.26 -27.94 4.21
C ASP A 487 3.33 -28.90 5.00
N ASP A 488 2.02 -28.65 4.96
CA ASP A 488 0.99 -29.45 5.59
C ASP A 488 0.41 -30.47 4.60
N SER A 489 0.74 -31.75 4.81
CA SER A 489 0.32 -32.85 3.95
C SER A 489 -1.19 -33.13 3.99
N GLU A 490 -1.84 -32.86 5.12
CA GLU A 490 -3.29 -33.05 5.26
C GLU A 490 -4.00 -31.96 4.44
N LEU A 491 -3.59 -30.70 4.63
CA LEU A 491 -4.10 -29.57 3.85
C LEU A 491 -3.84 -29.74 2.35
N GLN A 492 -2.66 -30.22 1.96
CA GLN A 492 -2.34 -30.52 0.56
C GLN A 492 -3.30 -31.53 -0.04
N ARG A 493 -3.66 -32.58 0.71
CA ARG A 493 -4.59 -33.63 0.24
C ARG A 493 -5.99 -33.05 0.03
N GLU A 494 -6.49 -32.27 0.99
CA GLU A 494 -7.82 -31.65 0.90
C GLU A 494 -7.90 -30.65 -0.26
N VAL A 495 -6.88 -29.79 -0.43
CA VAL A 495 -6.80 -28.84 -1.56
C VAL A 495 -6.74 -29.57 -2.90
N THR A 496 -5.93 -30.64 -2.99
CA THR A 496 -5.82 -31.43 -4.21
C THR A 496 -7.15 -32.10 -4.55
N GLN A 497 -7.86 -32.64 -3.55
CA GLN A 497 -9.18 -33.22 -3.75
C GLN A 497 -10.19 -32.19 -4.28
N LEU A 498 -10.25 -31.01 -3.65
CA LEU A 498 -11.13 -29.93 -4.09
C LEU A 498 -10.82 -29.51 -5.54
N LEU A 499 -9.54 -29.29 -5.88
CA LEU A 499 -9.15 -28.91 -7.24
C LEU A 499 -9.47 -30.01 -8.27
N THR A 500 -9.34 -31.29 -7.91
CA THR A 500 -9.75 -32.41 -8.79
C THR A 500 -11.25 -32.46 -9.00
N GLU A 501 -12.06 -32.14 -7.98
CA GLU A 501 -13.51 -32.04 -8.14
C GLU A 501 -13.90 -30.87 -9.06
N LEU A 502 -13.14 -29.77 -9.07
CA LEU A 502 -13.45 -28.53 -9.80
C LEU A 502 -12.96 -28.50 -11.25
N GLY A 503 -11.93 -29.27 -11.62
CA GLY A 503 -11.39 -29.24 -12.98
C GLY A 503 -10.01 -29.85 -13.19
N LYS A 504 -9.27 -30.21 -12.14
CA LYS A 504 -7.94 -30.79 -12.28
C LYS A 504 -7.99 -32.26 -12.71
N GLN A 505 -7.59 -32.56 -13.96
CA GLN A 505 -7.51 -33.91 -14.54
C GLN A 505 -6.12 -34.14 -15.15
N ASP A 506 -5.50 -35.30 -14.86
CA ASP A 506 -4.20 -35.70 -15.41
C ASP A 506 -3.06 -34.65 -15.27
N GLY A 507 -3.14 -33.80 -14.24
CA GLY A 507 -2.16 -32.73 -13.99
C GLY A 507 -2.41 -31.43 -14.74
N ASN A 508 -3.46 -31.36 -15.57
CA ASN A 508 -3.89 -30.15 -16.27
C ASN A 508 -5.21 -29.62 -15.70
N TRP A 509 -5.46 -28.33 -15.93
CA TRP A 509 -6.72 -27.68 -15.62
C TRP A 509 -7.70 -27.82 -16.79
N ASP A 510 -8.91 -28.31 -16.52
CA ASP A 510 -9.99 -28.41 -17.50
C ASP A 510 -11.01 -27.27 -17.29
N SER A 511 -10.83 -26.19 -18.04
CA SER A 511 -11.74 -25.05 -18.05
C SER A 511 -13.19 -25.41 -18.42
N LEU A 512 -13.42 -26.47 -19.19
CA LEU A 512 -14.78 -26.89 -19.53
C LEU A 512 -15.49 -27.48 -18.31
N VAL A 513 -14.78 -28.25 -17.49
CA VAL A 513 -15.31 -28.77 -16.23
C VAL A 513 -15.60 -27.62 -15.26
N PHE A 514 -14.67 -26.68 -15.11
CA PHE A 514 -14.88 -25.50 -14.28
C PHE A 514 -16.12 -24.70 -14.72
N HIS A 515 -16.21 -24.35 -16.00
CA HIS A 515 -17.36 -23.62 -16.55
C HIS A 515 -18.67 -24.41 -16.44
N LYS A 516 -18.63 -25.75 -16.47
CA LYS A 516 -19.81 -26.59 -16.22
C LYS A 516 -20.27 -26.51 -14.77
N VAL A 517 -19.34 -26.48 -13.81
CA VAL A 517 -19.63 -26.30 -12.38
C VAL A 517 -20.19 -24.89 -12.12
N MET A 518 -19.56 -23.86 -12.68
CA MET A 518 -20.05 -22.49 -12.57
C MET A 518 -21.41 -22.31 -13.26
N GLY A 519 -21.59 -22.89 -14.45
CA GLY A 519 -22.87 -22.92 -15.16
C GLY A 519 -23.97 -23.65 -14.38
N GLU A 520 -23.63 -24.68 -13.60
CA GLU A 520 -24.59 -25.30 -12.67
C GLU A 520 -25.04 -24.31 -11.61
N LEU A 521 -24.11 -23.60 -10.96
CA LEU A 521 -24.44 -22.58 -9.95
C LEU A 521 -25.25 -21.41 -10.54
N GLU A 522 -24.89 -20.95 -11.74
CA GLU A 522 -25.63 -19.93 -12.50
C GLU A 522 -27.05 -20.40 -12.82
N SER A 523 -27.25 -21.67 -13.19
CA SER A 523 -28.57 -22.22 -13.54
C SER A 523 -29.56 -22.20 -12.36
N TYR A 524 -29.04 -22.25 -11.13
CA TYR A 524 -29.82 -22.07 -9.90
C TYR A 524 -29.84 -20.62 -9.39
N SER A 525 -29.23 -19.68 -10.12
CA SER A 525 -29.10 -18.27 -9.74
C SER A 525 -28.36 -18.04 -8.42
N LEU A 526 -27.44 -18.95 -8.05
CA LEU A 526 -26.65 -18.83 -6.81
C LEU A 526 -25.46 -17.89 -6.97
N ILE A 527 -24.97 -17.74 -8.20
CA ILE A 527 -23.90 -16.83 -8.62
C ILE A 527 -24.29 -16.15 -9.93
N GLU A 528 -23.59 -15.06 -10.25
CA GLU A 528 -23.73 -14.31 -11.49
C GLU A 528 -22.37 -14.18 -12.17
N ARG A 529 -22.34 -14.27 -13.51
CA ARG A 529 -21.13 -14.05 -14.32
C ARG A 529 -21.15 -12.62 -14.86
N ASP A 530 -20.11 -11.88 -14.55
CA ASP A 530 -19.83 -10.59 -15.17
C ASP A 530 -19.21 -10.82 -16.55
N ARG A 531 -19.83 -10.25 -17.59
CA ARG A 531 -19.40 -10.44 -18.98
C ARG A 531 -18.32 -9.45 -19.40
N GLN A 532 -18.02 -8.42 -18.59
CA GLN A 532 -16.98 -7.44 -18.93
C GLN A 532 -15.59 -7.99 -18.63
N ASP A 533 -15.39 -8.49 -17.40
CA ASP A 533 -14.07 -8.92 -16.91
C ASP A 533 -13.96 -10.44 -16.72
N ASP A 534 -14.95 -11.19 -17.23
CA ASP A 534 -15.07 -12.64 -17.08
C ASP A 534 -14.95 -13.16 -15.64
N SER A 535 -15.43 -12.36 -14.68
CA SER A 535 -15.39 -12.65 -13.26
C SER A 535 -16.75 -13.12 -12.74
N TYR A 536 -16.75 -13.78 -11.59
CA TYR A 536 -17.97 -14.24 -10.93
C TYR A 536 -18.27 -13.44 -9.68
N ARG A 537 -19.58 -13.28 -9.42
CA ARG A 537 -20.12 -12.59 -8.26
C ARG A 537 -21.07 -13.53 -7.50
N ILE A 538 -20.98 -13.51 -6.18
CA ILE A 538 -21.91 -14.22 -5.29
C ILE A 538 -22.69 -13.19 -4.49
N HIS A 539 -24.02 -13.31 -4.49
CA HIS A 539 -24.84 -12.36 -3.74
C HIS A 539 -24.49 -12.42 -2.24
N PRO A 540 -24.26 -11.29 -1.54
CA PRO A 540 -23.80 -11.28 -0.14
C PRO A 540 -24.65 -12.12 0.82
N LEU A 541 -25.98 -12.13 0.63
CA LEU A 541 -26.88 -13.00 1.41
C LEU A 541 -26.70 -14.51 1.13
N VAL A 542 -26.41 -14.91 -0.11
CA VAL A 542 -26.11 -16.32 -0.47
C VAL A 542 -24.78 -16.73 0.15
N GLN A 543 -23.78 -15.86 0.04
CA GLN A 543 -22.47 -16.03 0.67
C GLN A 543 -22.61 -16.19 2.20
N HIS A 544 -23.36 -15.29 2.86
CA HIS A 544 -23.61 -15.37 4.30
C HIS A 544 -24.35 -16.66 4.69
N TRP A 545 -25.40 -17.04 3.95
CA TRP A 545 -26.16 -18.27 4.21
C TRP A 545 -25.29 -19.51 4.07
N CYS A 546 -24.48 -19.61 3.00
CA CYS A 546 -23.58 -20.73 2.78
C CYS A 546 -22.55 -20.84 3.93
N GLY A 547 -21.92 -19.72 4.28
CA GLY A 547 -20.93 -19.63 5.35
C GLY A 547 -21.45 -19.96 6.74
N THR A 548 -22.75 -19.73 7.00
CA THR A 548 -23.34 -19.91 8.35
C THR A 548 -24.19 -21.17 8.50
N THR A 549 -24.80 -21.68 7.43
CA THR A 549 -25.81 -22.75 7.55
C THR A 549 -25.33 -24.07 6.96
N ILE A 550 -24.42 -24.03 5.98
CA ILE A 550 -24.09 -25.20 5.14
C ILE A 550 -22.69 -25.74 5.42
N GLU A 551 -21.74 -24.89 5.81
CA GLU A 551 -20.36 -25.30 6.03
C GLU A 551 -20.16 -26.04 7.36
N THR A 552 -19.96 -27.36 7.26
CA THR A 552 -19.70 -28.24 8.41
C THR A 552 -18.29 -28.08 8.98
N ASN A 553 -17.30 -27.72 8.14
CA ASN A 553 -15.88 -27.54 8.51
C ASN A 553 -15.34 -26.18 8.05
N ARG A 554 -15.99 -25.11 8.53
CA ARG A 554 -15.68 -23.69 8.23
C ARG A 554 -14.19 -23.37 8.26
N HIS A 555 -13.51 -23.85 9.30
CA HIS A 555 -12.11 -23.56 9.55
C HIS A 555 -11.17 -24.24 8.54
N LEU A 556 -11.40 -25.53 8.25
CA LEU A 556 -10.60 -26.27 7.27
C LEU A 556 -10.79 -25.70 5.86
N LEU A 557 -12.03 -25.43 5.47
CA LEU A 557 -12.34 -24.85 4.16
C LEU A 557 -11.63 -23.50 3.96
N GLN A 558 -11.63 -22.65 4.98
CA GLN A 558 -10.92 -21.38 4.96
C GLN A 558 -9.42 -21.56 4.75
N LYS A 559 -8.78 -22.52 5.42
CA LYS A 559 -7.39 -22.89 5.15
C LYS A 559 -7.18 -23.41 3.73
N CYS A 560 -8.11 -24.21 3.21
CA CYS A 560 -8.04 -24.70 1.83
C CYS A 560 -8.12 -23.55 0.82
N VAL A 561 -8.99 -22.56 1.04
CA VAL A 561 -9.11 -21.38 0.16
C VAL A 561 -7.85 -20.53 0.19
N LEU A 562 -7.31 -20.24 1.38
CA LEU A 562 -6.02 -19.55 1.49
C LEU A 562 -4.88 -20.34 0.86
N ALA A 563 -4.89 -21.66 0.99
CA ALA A 563 -3.89 -22.52 0.36
C ALA A 563 -4.02 -22.54 -1.17
N MET A 564 -5.24 -22.52 -1.72
CA MET A 564 -5.47 -22.35 -3.15
C MET A 564 -4.93 -21.00 -3.63
N ILE A 565 -5.24 -19.90 -2.94
CA ILE A 565 -4.68 -18.58 -3.25
C ILE A 565 -3.14 -18.60 -3.13
N GLY A 566 -2.59 -19.20 -2.07
CA GLY A 566 -1.14 -19.31 -1.87
C GLY A 566 -0.45 -20.09 -2.98
N LEU A 567 -1.05 -21.20 -3.44
CA LEU A 567 -0.53 -22.02 -4.54
C LEU A 567 -0.68 -21.36 -5.91
N SER A 568 -1.67 -20.46 -6.07
CA SER A 568 -1.86 -19.70 -7.31
C SER A 568 -0.85 -18.57 -7.47
N ILE A 569 -0.17 -18.17 -6.39
CA ILE A 569 0.86 -17.13 -6.39
C ILE A 569 2.22 -17.73 -6.78
N SER A 570 2.76 -17.26 -7.90
CA SER A 570 4.11 -17.55 -8.37
C SER A 570 5.16 -16.63 -7.72
N TRP A 571 6.43 -17.08 -7.70
CA TRP A 571 7.58 -16.21 -7.36
C TRP A 571 8.09 -15.41 -8.56
N SER A 572 7.35 -15.40 -9.69
CA SER A 572 7.74 -14.60 -10.85
C SER A 572 7.41 -13.13 -10.62
N PHE A 573 8.32 -12.30 -11.12
CA PHE A 573 8.27 -10.85 -11.05
C PHE A 573 7.73 -10.25 -12.36
N GLN A 574 6.90 -11.01 -13.09
CA GLN A 574 6.27 -10.53 -14.32
C GLN A 574 5.10 -9.58 -13.98
N ASP A 575 4.85 -8.60 -14.85
CA ASP A 575 3.76 -7.61 -14.67
C ASP A 575 2.39 -8.27 -14.52
N GLU A 576 2.13 -9.33 -15.29
CA GLU A 576 0.90 -10.12 -15.19
C GLU A 576 0.71 -10.72 -13.80
N ASP A 577 1.78 -11.23 -13.18
CA ASP A 577 1.70 -11.79 -11.83
C ASP A 577 1.53 -10.71 -10.77
N TYR A 578 2.10 -9.52 -10.96
CA TYR A 578 1.86 -8.38 -10.08
C TYR A 578 0.39 -7.94 -10.13
N LYS A 579 -0.16 -7.73 -11.34
CA LYS A 579 -1.57 -7.40 -11.55
C LYS A 579 -2.48 -8.48 -10.97
N TYR A 580 -2.12 -9.74 -11.17
CA TYR A 580 -2.83 -10.88 -10.59
C TYR A 580 -2.81 -10.85 -9.05
N ARG A 581 -1.63 -10.67 -8.42
CA ARG A 581 -1.51 -10.54 -6.95
C ARG A 581 -2.27 -9.35 -6.40
N HIS A 582 -2.31 -8.23 -7.12
CA HIS A 582 -3.13 -7.08 -6.75
C HIS A 582 -4.63 -7.43 -6.72
N LYS A 583 -5.15 -8.13 -7.74
CA LYS A 583 -6.54 -8.63 -7.76
C LYS A 583 -6.84 -9.58 -6.59
N LEU A 584 -5.85 -10.32 -6.11
CA LEU A 584 -6.00 -11.22 -4.96
C LEU A 584 -6.12 -10.50 -3.61
N LEU A 585 -5.70 -9.24 -3.49
CA LEU A 585 -5.62 -8.51 -2.22
C LEU A 585 -6.96 -8.48 -1.46
N GLN A 586 -8.07 -8.26 -2.17
CA GLN A 586 -9.41 -8.26 -1.59
C GLN A 586 -9.84 -9.64 -1.08
N HIS A 587 -9.52 -10.69 -1.84
CA HIS A 587 -9.84 -12.08 -1.47
C HIS A 587 -9.03 -12.52 -0.25
N VAL A 588 -7.74 -12.20 -0.24
CA VAL A 588 -6.83 -12.45 0.88
C VAL A 588 -7.33 -11.76 2.14
N THR A 589 -7.61 -10.46 2.06
CA THR A 589 -8.06 -9.66 3.22
C THR A 589 -9.33 -10.23 3.82
N ARG A 590 -10.35 -10.46 2.97
CA ARG A 590 -11.62 -11.04 3.40
C ARG A 590 -11.47 -12.42 4.06
N THR A 591 -10.57 -13.24 3.53
CA THR A 591 -10.36 -14.61 4.01
C THR A 591 -9.52 -14.64 5.29
N ILE A 592 -8.59 -13.70 5.50
CA ILE A 592 -7.72 -13.67 6.69
C ILE A 592 -8.43 -13.10 7.92
N ASP A 593 -9.33 -12.12 7.79
CA ASP A 593 -9.93 -11.41 8.93
C ASP A 593 -10.60 -12.29 9.99
N THR A 594 -10.94 -13.54 9.63
CA THR A 594 -11.60 -14.50 10.51
C THR A 594 -10.73 -15.69 10.91
N LEU A 595 -9.47 -15.75 10.45
CA LEU A 595 -8.52 -16.83 10.74
C LEU A 595 -7.46 -16.37 11.76
N ASN A 596 -7.10 -17.25 12.69
CA ASN A 596 -5.91 -17.02 13.50
C ASN A 596 -4.66 -17.16 12.63
N ARG A 597 -3.87 -16.08 12.52
CA ARG A 597 -2.66 -16.04 11.67
C ARG A 597 -1.64 -17.12 12.05
N GLU A 598 -1.56 -17.51 13.33
CA GLU A 598 -0.66 -18.57 13.82
C GLU A 598 -0.99 -19.97 13.30
N GLU A 599 -2.20 -20.19 12.77
CA GLU A 599 -2.66 -21.50 12.30
C GLU A 599 -2.42 -21.75 10.80
N MET A 600 -1.84 -20.77 10.11
CA MET A 600 -1.43 -20.87 8.71
C MET A 600 -0.07 -21.57 8.59
N CYS A 601 0.09 -22.41 7.56
CA CYS A 601 1.40 -22.99 7.27
C CYS A 601 2.35 -21.93 6.68
N ALA A 602 3.66 -22.13 6.90
CA ALA A 602 4.69 -21.16 6.52
C ALA A 602 4.67 -20.85 5.01
N PHE A 603 4.46 -21.86 4.17
CA PHE A 603 4.28 -21.68 2.73
C PHE A 603 3.21 -20.63 2.38
N VAL A 604 1.98 -20.85 2.85
CA VAL A 604 0.82 -19.99 2.52
C VAL A 604 1.02 -18.59 3.11
N ALA A 605 1.47 -18.50 4.36
CA ALA A 605 1.73 -17.22 4.99
C ALA A 605 2.80 -16.40 4.24
N THR A 606 3.87 -17.05 3.73
CA THR A 606 4.91 -16.36 2.93
C THR A 606 4.33 -15.81 1.62
N ARG A 607 3.47 -16.58 0.94
CA ARG A 607 2.84 -16.17 -0.32
C ARG A 607 1.89 -15.00 -0.15
N ILE A 608 1.09 -15.05 0.91
CA ILE A 608 0.15 -13.99 1.22
C ILE A 608 0.85 -12.72 1.73
N GLN A 609 1.90 -12.89 2.54
CA GLN A 609 2.75 -11.78 2.97
C GLN A 609 3.23 -10.96 1.78
N ARG A 610 3.61 -11.63 0.68
CA ARG A 610 4.02 -10.95 -0.55
C ARG A 610 2.90 -10.09 -1.15
N VAL A 611 1.66 -10.57 -1.16
CA VAL A 611 0.49 -9.82 -1.65
C VAL A 611 0.27 -8.56 -0.79
N TYR A 612 0.35 -8.67 0.53
CA TYR A 612 0.23 -7.50 1.40
C TYR A 612 1.40 -6.54 1.25
N PHE A 613 2.62 -7.05 1.13
CA PHE A 613 3.82 -6.25 0.95
C PHE A 613 3.75 -5.42 -0.34
N GLU A 614 3.37 -6.06 -1.45
CA GLU A 614 3.20 -5.40 -2.76
C GLU A 614 1.98 -4.49 -2.83
N GLY A 615 0.93 -4.77 -2.04
CA GLY A 615 -0.25 -3.91 -1.92
C GLY A 615 -0.07 -2.72 -0.97
N GLY A 616 1.12 -2.50 -0.41
CA GLY A 616 1.40 -1.41 0.54
C GLY A 616 0.85 -1.63 1.95
N ARG A 617 0.28 -2.81 2.25
CA ARG A 617 -0.26 -3.17 3.58
C ARG A 617 0.83 -3.78 4.48
N TRP A 618 1.88 -3.01 4.74
CA TRP A 618 3.09 -3.50 5.42
C TRP A 618 2.86 -3.97 6.86
N LYS A 619 1.87 -3.44 7.58
CA LYS A 619 1.51 -3.92 8.93
C LYS A 619 0.93 -5.34 8.91
N ASP A 620 0.14 -5.66 7.89
CA ASP A 620 -0.40 -7.02 7.72
C ASP A 620 0.68 -7.97 7.21
N ALA A 621 1.58 -7.48 6.36
CA ALA A 621 2.77 -8.23 5.95
C ALA A 621 3.65 -8.60 7.15
N GLU A 622 3.92 -7.64 8.05
CA GLU A 622 4.74 -7.86 9.26
C GLU A 622 4.17 -8.95 10.15
N ALA A 623 2.85 -8.93 10.38
CA ALA A 623 2.22 -9.94 11.21
C ALA A 623 2.38 -11.36 10.62
N LEU A 624 2.41 -11.49 9.29
CA LEU A 624 2.69 -12.77 8.64
C LEU A 624 4.17 -13.11 8.67
N ASP A 625 5.06 -12.14 8.46
CA ASP A 625 6.51 -12.31 8.55
C ASP A 625 6.92 -12.82 9.95
N LEU A 626 6.36 -12.26 11.02
CA LEU A 626 6.59 -12.71 12.40
C LEU A 626 6.16 -14.17 12.62
N VAL A 627 5.00 -14.54 12.08
CA VAL A 627 4.48 -15.91 12.17
C VAL A 627 5.39 -16.89 11.39
N VAL A 628 5.75 -16.56 10.14
CA VAL A 628 6.63 -17.38 9.31
C VAL A 628 8.01 -17.52 9.96
N MET A 629 8.60 -16.44 10.45
CA MET A 629 9.89 -16.44 11.13
C MET A 629 9.85 -17.34 12.38
N LYS A 630 8.83 -17.20 13.23
CA LYS A 630 8.66 -18.02 14.45
C LYS A 630 8.52 -19.51 14.11
N MET A 631 7.74 -19.85 13.08
CA MET A 631 7.58 -21.24 12.63
C MET A 631 8.88 -21.82 12.09
N ARG A 632 9.56 -21.14 11.16
CA ARG A 632 10.83 -21.63 10.58
C ARG A 632 11.94 -21.74 11.62
N LYS A 633 12.01 -20.78 12.54
CA LYS A 633 12.92 -20.84 13.68
C LYS A 633 12.67 -22.06 14.57
N CYS A 634 11.41 -22.43 14.80
CA CYS A 634 11.03 -23.60 15.59
C CYS A 634 11.34 -24.93 14.86
N VAL A 635 11.04 -25.02 13.56
CA VAL A 635 11.12 -26.27 12.78
C VAL A 635 12.53 -26.52 12.22
N LEU A 636 13.16 -25.49 11.66
CA LEU A 636 14.43 -25.57 10.94
C LEU A 636 15.62 -25.08 11.77
N GLY A 637 15.37 -24.33 12.83
CA GLY A 637 16.39 -23.67 13.65
C GLY A 637 16.71 -22.25 13.17
N GLU A 638 17.45 -21.51 14.01
CA GLU A 638 17.77 -20.09 13.77
C GLU A 638 18.75 -19.84 12.62
N GLU A 639 19.62 -20.81 12.32
CA GLU A 639 20.71 -20.67 11.35
C GLU A 639 20.36 -21.24 9.97
N HIS A 640 19.17 -21.81 9.83
CA HIS A 640 18.74 -22.37 8.56
C HIS A 640 18.54 -21.26 7.51
N PRO A 641 19.01 -21.43 6.26
CA PRO A 641 18.88 -20.41 5.22
C PRO A 641 17.46 -19.87 5.02
N ASP A 642 16.43 -20.73 5.04
CA ASP A 642 15.03 -20.29 4.93
C ASP A 642 14.54 -19.47 6.13
N THR A 643 15.10 -19.70 7.34
CA THR A 643 14.82 -18.88 8.52
C THR A 643 15.47 -17.50 8.37
N LEU A 644 16.73 -17.46 7.91
CA LEU A 644 17.46 -16.23 7.62
C LEU A 644 16.79 -15.39 6.51
N MET A 645 16.22 -16.06 5.50
CA MET A 645 15.43 -15.42 4.46
C MET A 645 14.17 -14.78 5.02
N SER A 646 13.41 -15.47 5.90
CA SER A 646 12.24 -14.88 6.56
C SER A 646 12.59 -13.72 7.48
N MET A 647 13.73 -13.78 8.16
CA MET A 647 14.24 -12.65 8.95
C MET A 647 14.59 -11.46 8.04
N SER A 648 15.18 -11.70 6.87
CA SER A 648 15.45 -10.65 5.88
C SER A 648 14.16 -10.05 5.32
N SER A 649 13.14 -10.88 5.06
CA SER A 649 11.81 -10.41 4.62
C SER A 649 11.15 -9.53 5.69
N LEU A 650 11.21 -9.92 6.95
CA LEU A 650 10.73 -9.08 8.07
C LEU A 650 11.51 -7.76 8.17
N ALA A 651 12.83 -7.79 8.01
CA ALA A 651 13.66 -6.58 8.00
C ALA A 651 13.27 -5.65 6.83
N ALA A 652 12.98 -6.19 5.65
CA ALA A 652 12.46 -5.43 4.51
C ALA A 652 11.08 -4.83 4.78
N THR A 653 10.20 -5.54 5.48
CA THR A 653 8.90 -5.01 5.91
C THR A 653 9.08 -3.87 6.91
N TYR A 654 9.93 -4.03 7.93
CA TYR A 654 10.29 -2.93 8.85
C TYR A 654 10.89 -1.74 8.12
N GLN A 655 11.72 -1.98 7.10
CA GLN A 655 12.30 -0.94 6.29
C GLN A 655 11.23 -0.08 5.60
N ASN A 656 10.24 -0.73 4.97
CA ASN A 656 9.15 -0.04 4.28
C ASN A 656 8.19 0.66 5.23
N GLN A 657 8.02 0.16 6.46
CA GLN A 657 7.25 0.86 7.50
C GLN A 657 7.98 2.08 8.12
N GLY A 658 9.25 2.30 7.80
CA GLY A 658 10.06 3.34 8.43
C GLY A 658 10.71 2.92 9.76
N HIS A 659 10.55 1.67 10.20
CA HIS A 659 11.17 1.11 11.41
C HIS A 659 12.62 0.67 11.14
N TRP A 660 13.47 1.61 10.68
CA TRP A 660 14.80 1.27 10.18
C TRP A 660 15.78 0.74 11.22
N LYS A 661 15.61 1.09 12.51
CA LYS A 661 16.43 0.54 13.60
C LYS A 661 16.11 -0.93 13.85
N ASP A 662 14.83 -1.30 13.83
CA ASP A 662 14.40 -2.69 13.97
C ASP A 662 14.86 -3.51 12.76
N ALA A 663 14.75 -2.94 11.56
CA ALA A 663 15.30 -3.54 10.34
C ALA A 663 16.81 -3.78 10.45
N GLU A 664 17.59 -2.81 10.93
CA GLU A 664 19.04 -2.92 11.11
C GLU A 664 19.39 -4.03 12.10
N THR A 665 18.79 -4.02 13.29
CA THR A 665 19.10 -5.02 14.33
C THR A 665 18.88 -6.44 13.82
N LEU A 666 17.80 -6.65 13.07
CA LEU A 666 17.49 -7.95 12.49
C LEU A 666 18.44 -8.30 11.33
N GLN A 667 18.72 -7.36 10.44
CA GLN A 667 19.56 -7.60 9.26
C GLN A 667 21.03 -7.81 9.61
N VAL A 668 21.55 -7.17 10.67
CA VAL A 668 22.90 -7.44 11.20
C VAL A 668 23.00 -8.91 11.65
N VAL A 669 22.01 -9.41 12.40
CA VAL A 669 21.98 -10.82 12.83
C VAL A 669 21.93 -11.77 11.63
N VAL A 670 21.13 -11.44 10.61
CA VAL A 670 21.07 -12.26 9.38
C VAL A 670 22.41 -12.27 8.66
N MET A 671 23.06 -11.11 8.55
CA MET A 671 24.35 -10.97 7.87
C MET A 671 25.44 -11.76 8.59
N GLU A 672 25.53 -11.65 9.91
CA GLU A 672 26.50 -12.40 10.72
C GLU A 672 26.29 -13.92 10.64
N LYS A 673 25.03 -14.38 10.78
CA LYS A 673 24.70 -15.81 10.67
C LYS A 673 24.93 -16.33 9.25
N SER A 674 24.59 -15.57 8.21
CA SER A 674 24.86 -15.96 6.81
C SER A 674 26.36 -16.07 6.54
N LYS A 675 27.16 -15.13 7.05
CA LYS A 675 28.64 -15.22 7.00
C LYS A 675 29.16 -16.48 7.67
N HIS A 676 28.62 -16.85 8.82
CA HIS A 676 29.03 -18.04 9.56
C HIS A 676 28.63 -19.35 8.85
N VAL A 677 27.38 -19.44 8.36
CA VAL A 677 26.80 -20.68 7.82
C VAL A 677 27.17 -20.91 6.36
N LEU A 678 27.11 -19.87 5.53
CA LEU A 678 27.29 -19.95 4.07
C LEU A 678 28.67 -19.49 3.61
N GLY A 679 29.37 -18.71 4.45
CA GLY A 679 30.63 -18.08 4.12
C GLY A 679 30.47 -16.65 3.61
N GLU A 680 31.58 -15.91 3.63
CA GLU A 680 31.59 -14.46 3.37
C GLU A 680 31.42 -14.08 1.89
N GLU A 681 31.73 -15.00 0.97
CA GLU A 681 31.63 -14.81 -0.48
C GLU A 681 30.36 -15.43 -1.08
N HIS A 682 29.53 -16.06 -0.25
CA HIS A 682 28.30 -16.68 -0.73
C HIS A 682 27.31 -15.62 -1.23
N PRO A 683 26.63 -15.81 -2.37
CA PRO A 683 25.67 -14.84 -2.91
C PRO A 683 24.63 -14.35 -1.90
N ASP A 684 24.00 -15.26 -1.14
CA ASP A 684 23.02 -14.87 -0.12
C ASP A 684 23.62 -14.01 1.00
N THR A 685 24.89 -14.22 1.36
CA THR A 685 25.60 -13.38 2.33
C THR A 685 25.86 -11.98 1.75
N LEU A 686 26.25 -11.91 0.48
CA LEU A 686 26.46 -10.64 -0.23
C LEU A 686 25.16 -9.85 -0.35
N THR A 687 24.03 -10.51 -0.65
CA THR A 687 22.71 -9.88 -0.63
C THR A 687 22.33 -9.41 0.77
N SER A 688 22.57 -10.22 1.80
CA SER A 688 22.30 -9.80 3.18
C SER A 688 23.10 -8.54 3.57
N MET A 689 24.36 -8.43 3.12
CA MET A 689 25.18 -7.24 3.29
C MET A 689 24.65 -6.04 2.47
N ALA A 690 24.19 -6.27 1.24
CA ALA A 690 23.58 -5.22 0.42
C ALA A 690 22.26 -4.68 1.05
N ASN A 691 21.44 -5.56 1.62
CA ASN A 691 20.23 -5.17 2.35
C ASN A 691 20.57 -4.35 3.60
N LEU A 692 21.64 -4.70 4.32
CA LEU A 692 22.10 -3.91 5.45
C LEU A 692 22.58 -2.51 5.01
N ALA A 693 23.31 -2.43 3.90
CA ALA A 693 23.72 -1.14 3.33
C ALA A 693 22.52 -0.28 2.92
N ALA A 694 21.49 -0.88 2.33
CA ALA A 694 20.23 -0.20 2.02
C ALA A 694 19.51 0.34 3.28
N ILE A 695 19.55 -0.39 4.39
CA ILE A 695 19.00 0.08 5.67
C ILE A 695 19.80 1.28 6.17
N TYR A 696 21.14 1.24 6.15
CA TYR A 696 21.97 2.40 6.48
C TYR A 696 21.69 3.58 5.57
N TRP A 697 21.47 3.33 4.28
CA TRP A 697 21.13 4.37 3.32
C TRP A 697 19.82 5.08 3.68
N ASN A 698 18.78 4.32 4.04
CA ASN A 698 17.50 4.86 4.50
C ASN A 698 17.62 5.67 5.79
N GLN A 699 18.47 5.24 6.73
CA GLN A 699 18.75 5.96 7.96
C GLN A 699 19.61 7.24 7.76
N GLY A 700 20.06 7.54 6.54
CA GLY A 700 20.96 8.65 6.27
C GLY A 700 22.43 8.39 6.63
N HIS A 701 22.78 7.17 7.05
CA HIS A 701 24.16 6.73 7.31
C HIS A 701 24.89 6.35 6.01
N TRP A 702 24.95 7.28 5.05
CA TRP A 702 25.44 7.01 3.70
C TRP A 702 26.93 6.62 3.64
N LYS A 703 27.74 7.00 4.64
CA LYS A 703 29.15 6.55 4.72
C LYS A 703 29.24 5.07 5.09
N ASP A 704 28.42 4.62 6.03
CA ASP A 704 28.38 3.21 6.43
C ASP A 704 27.82 2.34 5.29
N ALA A 705 26.79 2.83 4.59
CA ALA A 705 26.28 2.22 3.37
C ALA A 705 27.38 2.07 2.30
N GLU A 706 28.13 3.14 2.00
CA GLU A 706 29.26 3.10 1.04
C GLU A 706 30.31 2.05 1.43
N THR A 707 30.71 2.01 2.70
CA THR A 707 31.74 1.06 3.14
C THR A 707 31.33 -0.40 2.89
N LEU A 708 30.07 -0.74 3.13
CA LEU A 708 29.54 -2.07 2.85
C LEU A 708 29.38 -2.30 1.35
N GLU A 709 28.80 -1.36 0.61
CA GLU A 709 28.55 -1.49 -0.83
C GLU A 709 29.83 -1.66 -1.64
N VAL A 710 30.92 -0.96 -1.28
CA VAL A 710 32.22 -1.14 -1.94
C VAL A 710 32.77 -2.55 -1.72
N VAL A 711 32.68 -3.08 -0.49
CA VAL A 711 33.12 -4.45 -0.18
C VAL A 711 32.28 -5.48 -0.93
N VAL A 712 30.95 -5.32 -0.92
CA VAL A 712 30.03 -6.23 -1.62
C VAL A 712 30.25 -6.16 -3.13
N MET A 713 30.46 -4.97 -3.69
CA MET A 713 30.72 -4.78 -5.11
C MET A 713 32.00 -5.50 -5.57
N GLU A 714 33.12 -5.32 -4.85
CA GLU A 714 34.38 -5.99 -5.19
C GLU A 714 34.29 -7.51 -5.06
N LYS A 715 33.61 -8.02 -4.01
CA LYS A 715 33.38 -9.46 -3.86
C LYS A 715 32.46 -10.03 -4.94
N SER A 716 31.36 -9.34 -5.27
CA SER A 716 30.45 -9.76 -6.33
C SER A 716 31.12 -9.76 -7.71
N LYS A 717 31.99 -8.78 -8.01
CA LYS A 717 32.82 -8.81 -9.22
C LYS A 717 33.70 -10.06 -9.30
N HIS A 718 34.30 -10.46 -8.18
CA HIS A 718 35.15 -11.66 -8.12
C HIS A 718 34.35 -12.96 -8.25
N VAL A 719 33.22 -13.07 -7.55
CA VAL A 719 32.43 -14.32 -7.44
C VAL A 719 31.48 -14.51 -8.62
N LEU A 720 30.73 -13.47 -8.99
CA LEU A 720 29.67 -13.52 -10.00
C LEU A 720 30.13 -12.99 -11.36
N GLY A 721 31.17 -12.13 -11.36
CA GLY A 721 31.67 -11.43 -12.54
C GLY A 721 31.15 -9.99 -12.64
N GLU A 722 31.86 -9.15 -13.39
CA GLU A 722 31.55 -7.72 -13.53
C GLU A 722 30.28 -7.43 -14.33
N GLU A 723 29.82 -8.36 -15.16
CA GLU A 723 28.64 -8.20 -16.03
C GLU A 723 27.40 -8.90 -15.43
N HIS A 724 27.53 -9.53 -14.27
CA HIS A 724 26.42 -10.22 -13.63
C HIS A 724 25.34 -9.20 -13.18
N PRO A 725 24.04 -9.49 -13.39
CA PRO A 725 22.96 -8.58 -13.02
C PRO A 725 23.03 -8.07 -11.58
N ASP A 726 23.33 -8.95 -10.62
CA ASP A 726 23.47 -8.59 -9.20
C ASP A 726 24.65 -7.67 -8.94
N THR A 727 25.81 -7.91 -9.57
CA THR A 727 26.98 -7.01 -9.47
C THR A 727 26.64 -5.62 -9.98
N LEU A 728 25.96 -5.54 -11.12
CA LEU A 728 25.53 -4.27 -11.72
C LEU A 728 24.48 -3.54 -10.87
N MET A 729 23.59 -4.29 -10.19
CA MET A 729 22.63 -3.74 -9.23
C MET A 729 23.34 -3.12 -8.02
N ILE A 730 24.33 -3.81 -7.44
CA ILE A 730 25.12 -3.28 -6.32
C ILE A 730 25.87 -2.00 -6.73
N MET A 731 26.42 -1.96 -7.94
CA MET A 731 27.05 -0.75 -8.50
C MET A 731 26.06 0.42 -8.64
N LEU A 732 24.80 0.16 -9.01
CA LEU A 732 23.77 1.20 -9.06
C LEU A 732 23.40 1.72 -7.67
N ASN A 733 23.28 0.84 -6.68
CA ASN A 733 23.03 1.24 -5.30
C ASN A 733 24.17 2.12 -4.77
N LEU A 734 25.42 1.72 -5.01
CA LEU A 734 26.59 2.53 -4.66
C LEU A 734 26.57 3.90 -5.34
N ALA A 735 26.16 3.97 -6.62
CA ALA A 735 26.00 5.24 -7.30
C ALA A 735 24.91 6.12 -6.68
N ALA A 736 23.79 5.52 -6.23
CA ALA A 736 22.75 6.24 -5.50
C ALA A 736 23.26 6.74 -4.13
N THR A 737 24.09 5.97 -3.44
CA THR A 737 24.79 6.40 -2.22
C THR A 737 25.71 7.58 -2.48
N TYR A 738 26.57 7.53 -3.51
CA TYR A 738 27.40 8.66 -3.92
C TYR A 738 26.56 9.90 -4.25
N ARG A 739 25.41 9.70 -4.91
CA ARG A 739 24.51 10.80 -5.26
C ARG A 739 23.97 11.50 -4.02
N ASN A 740 23.52 10.73 -3.02
CA ASN A 740 23.02 11.28 -1.77
C ASN A 740 24.13 11.94 -0.95
N GLN A 741 25.38 11.47 -1.02
CA GLN A 741 26.53 12.15 -0.41
C GLN A 741 26.94 13.46 -1.13
N GLY A 742 26.26 13.86 -2.20
CA GLY A 742 26.63 15.02 -3.02
C GLY A 742 27.79 14.77 -4.00
N ARG A 743 28.28 13.52 -4.12
CA ARG A 743 29.38 13.11 -5.02
C ARG A 743 28.85 12.72 -6.40
N TRP A 744 28.15 13.65 -7.06
CA TRP A 744 27.40 13.36 -8.29
C TRP A 744 28.28 12.94 -9.48
N LYS A 745 29.55 13.38 -9.54
CA LYS A 745 30.50 12.95 -10.59
C LYS A 745 30.91 11.49 -10.44
N ASP A 746 31.09 11.03 -9.20
CA ASP A 746 31.41 9.62 -8.92
C ASP A 746 30.21 8.73 -9.25
N ALA A 747 29.00 9.19 -8.90
CA ALA A 747 27.74 8.54 -9.26
C ALA A 747 27.56 8.42 -10.79
N GLU A 748 27.77 9.52 -11.53
CA GLU A 748 27.71 9.54 -13.01
C GLU A 748 28.71 8.56 -13.62
N THR A 749 29.96 8.59 -13.18
CA THR A 749 31.02 7.71 -13.71
C THR A 749 30.63 6.24 -13.55
N LEU A 750 30.11 5.86 -12.39
CA LEU A 750 29.69 4.50 -12.11
C LEU A 750 28.43 4.10 -12.89
N GLN A 751 27.44 4.99 -12.99
CA GLN A 751 26.20 4.75 -13.73
C GLN A 751 26.41 4.61 -15.24
N VAL A 752 27.33 5.39 -15.83
CA VAL A 752 27.70 5.27 -17.24
C VAL A 752 28.29 3.89 -17.51
N VAL A 753 29.19 3.40 -16.64
CA VAL A 753 29.77 2.05 -16.78
C VAL A 753 28.69 0.97 -16.69
N VAL A 754 27.75 1.07 -15.74
CA VAL A 754 26.66 0.08 -15.60
C VAL A 754 25.73 0.11 -16.81
N MET A 755 25.33 1.30 -17.27
CA MET A 755 24.48 1.47 -18.43
C MET A 755 25.11 0.84 -19.68
N GLU A 756 26.38 1.12 -19.97
CA GLU A 756 27.07 0.55 -21.14
C GLU A 756 27.20 -0.97 -21.06
N LYS A 757 27.52 -1.52 -19.88
CA LYS A 757 27.55 -2.98 -19.67
C LYS A 757 26.17 -3.62 -19.88
N ARG A 758 25.09 -3.05 -19.32
CA ARG A 758 23.72 -3.57 -19.53
C ARG A 758 23.25 -3.44 -20.97
N LYS A 759 23.58 -2.32 -21.62
CA LYS A 759 23.31 -2.11 -23.04
C LYS A 759 24.00 -3.17 -23.91
N HIS A 760 25.24 -3.54 -23.59
CA HIS A 760 25.98 -4.59 -24.28
C HIS A 760 25.40 -5.99 -24.04
N VAL A 761 25.08 -6.34 -22.79
CA VAL A 761 24.67 -7.71 -22.40
C VAL A 761 23.19 -7.98 -22.69
N LEU A 762 22.30 -7.04 -22.37
CA LEU A 762 20.84 -7.22 -22.39
C LEU A 762 20.16 -6.53 -23.57
N GLY A 763 20.86 -5.57 -24.19
CA GLY A 763 20.34 -4.71 -25.24
C GLY A 763 19.79 -3.37 -24.71
N GLU A 764 19.57 -2.45 -25.64
CA GLU A 764 19.18 -1.06 -25.33
C GLU A 764 17.73 -0.92 -24.85
N GLU A 765 16.85 -1.85 -25.23
CA GLU A 765 15.43 -1.85 -24.87
C GLU A 765 15.12 -2.75 -23.66
N HIS A 766 16.15 -3.31 -23.01
CA HIS A 766 15.92 -4.13 -21.83
C HIS A 766 15.49 -3.24 -20.64
N PRO A 767 14.49 -3.65 -19.84
CA PRO A 767 14.03 -2.88 -18.67
C PRO A 767 15.18 -2.43 -17.75
N ASP A 768 16.10 -3.32 -17.39
CA ASP A 768 17.31 -3.00 -16.61
C ASP A 768 18.19 -1.91 -17.21
N THR A 769 18.32 -1.88 -18.54
CA THR A 769 19.09 -0.86 -19.25
C THR A 769 18.36 0.48 -19.14
N LEU A 770 17.05 0.49 -19.37
CA LEU A 770 16.19 1.67 -19.26
C LEU A 770 16.21 2.25 -17.83
N ILE A 771 16.17 1.40 -16.81
CA ILE A 771 16.29 1.79 -15.39
C ILE A 771 17.65 2.45 -15.10
N SER A 772 18.72 1.94 -15.72
CA SER A 772 20.06 2.50 -15.54
C SER A 772 20.17 3.88 -16.19
N MET A 773 19.52 4.06 -17.34
CA MET A 773 19.40 5.35 -18.03
C MET A 773 18.60 6.35 -17.19
N ASP A 774 17.46 5.95 -16.60
CA ASP A 774 16.67 6.82 -15.71
C ASP A 774 17.45 7.23 -14.45
N ASN A 775 18.21 6.30 -13.85
CA ASN A 775 19.06 6.61 -12.70
C ASN A 775 20.19 7.60 -13.05
N LEU A 776 20.77 7.47 -14.24
CA LEU A 776 21.75 8.43 -14.77
C LEU A 776 21.11 9.80 -15.02
N ALA A 777 19.90 9.83 -15.59
CA ALA A 777 19.16 11.07 -15.79
C ALA A 777 18.86 11.77 -14.47
N ALA A 778 18.47 11.03 -13.43
CA ALA A 778 18.29 11.58 -12.09
C ALA A 778 19.59 12.21 -11.57
N THR A 779 20.75 11.59 -11.78
CA THR A 779 22.05 12.20 -11.42
C THR A 779 22.32 13.48 -12.20
N TYR A 780 21.99 13.54 -13.50
CA TYR A 780 22.05 14.79 -14.27
C TYR A 780 21.13 15.87 -13.71
N GLN A 781 19.95 15.52 -13.19
CA GLN A 781 19.07 16.49 -12.53
C GLN A 781 19.74 17.13 -11.31
N TYR A 782 20.35 16.33 -10.43
CA TYR A 782 21.09 16.85 -9.26
C TYR A 782 22.27 17.72 -9.65
N GLN A 783 22.94 17.42 -10.78
CA GLN A 783 24.01 18.27 -11.32
C GLN A 783 23.51 19.59 -11.96
N GLY A 784 22.19 19.82 -12.04
CA GLY A 784 21.61 20.96 -12.76
C GLY A 784 21.61 20.82 -14.29
N ARG A 785 22.00 19.65 -14.82
CA ARG A 785 22.04 19.34 -16.27
C ARG A 785 20.69 18.82 -16.76
N TRP A 786 19.65 19.63 -16.59
CA TRP A 786 18.27 19.20 -16.84
C TRP A 786 17.97 18.85 -18.30
N LYS A 787 18.66 19.47 -19.26
CA LYS A 787 18.51 19.13 -20.70
C LYS A 787 19.05 17.73 -21.03
N ASP A 788 20.16 17.34 -20.40
CA ASP A 788 20.74 16.00 -20.55
C ASP A 788 19.83 14.96 -19.91
N ALA A 789 19.27 15.28 -18.73
CA ALA A 789 18.28 14.44 -18.05
C ALA A 789 17.02 14.23 -18.91
N GLU A 790 16.46 15.31 -19.47
CA GLU A 790 15.29 15.28 -20.34
C GLU A 790 15.54 14.42 -21.58
N THR A 791 16.66 14.65 -22.28
CA THR A 791 17.00 13.90 -23.50
C THR A 791 17.02 12.39 -23.24
N LEU A 792 17.57 11.98 -22.10
CA LEU A 792 17.65 10.58 -21.71
C LEU A 792 16.28 10.02 -21.29
N GLN A 793 15.52 10.77 -20.48
CA GLN A 793 14.20 10.36 -19.97
C GLN A 793 13.12 10.28 -21.04
N VAL A 794 13.14 11.14 -22.06
CA VAL A 794 12.23 11.03 -23.21
C VAL A 794 12.45 9.70 -23.93
N VAL A 795 13.71 9.33 -24.19
CA VAL A 795 14.04 8.04 -24.80
C VAL A 795 13.60 6.87 -23.92
N VAL A 796 13.84 6.94 -22.61
CA VAL A 796 13.43 5.88 -21.68
C VAL A 796 11.91 5.75 -21.62
N MET A 797 11.17 6.86 -21.55
CA MET A 797 9.71 6.86 -21.54
C MET A 797 9.14 6.23 -22.82
N GLU A 798 9.61 6.63 -24.00
CA GLU A 798 9.13 6.09 -25.28
C GLU A 798 9.41 4.59 -25.41
N LYS A 799 10.63 4.15 -25.05
CA LYS A 799 10.99 2.74 -25.09
C LYS A 799 10.23 1.91 -24.05
N SER A 800 10.06 2.42 -22.83
CA SER A 800 9.29 1.73 -21.80
C SER A 800 7.82 1.59 -22.19
N LYS A 801 7.22 2.63 -22.78
CA LYS A 801 5.85 2.54 -23.34
C LYS A 801 5.75 1.46 -24.42
N HIS A 802 6.75 1.35 -25.30
CA HIS A 802 6.76 0.34 -26.36
C HIS A 802 6.98 -1.09 -25.82
N VAL A 803 7.89 -1.28 -24.88
CA VAL A 803 8.33 -2.60 -24.40
C VAL A 803 7.45 -3.15 -23.28
N LEU A 804 7.05 -2.31 -22.33
CA LEU A 804 6.33 -2.70 -21.12
C LEU A 804 4.85 -2.32 -21.15
N GLY A 805 4.47 -1.38 -22.03
CA GLY A 805 3.13 -0.81 -22.09
C GLY A 805 3.00 0.45 -21.24
N GLU A 806 1.91 1.19 -21.47
CA GLU A 806 1.73 2.53 -20.86
C GLU A 806 1.29 2.52 -19.39
N GLU A 807 0.81 1.39 -18.89
CA GLU A 807 0.31 1.24 -17.51
C GLU A 807 1.30 0.51 -16.60
N HIS A 808 2.42 0.07 -17.16
CA HIS A 808 3.44 -0.63 -16.38
C HIS A 808 4.05 0.31 -15.32
N PRO A 809 4.25 -0.15 -14.07
CA PRO A 809 4.82 0.67 -13.00
C PRO A 809 6.13 1.38 -13.37
N ASP A 810 7.04 0.71 -14.05
CA ASP A 810 8.30 1.30 -14.52
C ASP A 810 8.07 2.41 -15.58
N THR A 811 7.15 2.21 -16.52
CA THR A 811 6.78 3.24 -17.50
C THR A 811 6.21 4.47 -16.77
N LEU A 812 5.32 4.26 -15.82
CA LEU A 812 4.74 5.34 -15.01
C LEU A 812 5.80 6.06 -14.16
N SER A 813 6.81 5.34 -13.68
CA SER A 813 7.94 5.91 -12.94
C SER A 813 8.84 6.77 -13.85
N SER A 814 9.15 6.29 -15.06
CA SER A 814 9.91 7.09 -16.05
C SER A 814 9.18 8.39 -16.43
N MET A 815 7.85 8.32 -16.60
CA MET A 815 7.01 9.50 -16.85
C MET A 815 7.03 10.47 -15.67
N ALA A 816 6.93 9.98 -14.43
CA ALA A 816 7.01 10.83 -13.23
C ALA A 816 8.38 11.52 -13.12
N ASN A 817 9.47 10.81 -13.42
CA ASN A 817 10.82 11.38 -13.39
C ASN A 817 11.02 12.47 -14.46
N LEU A 818 10.47 12.27 -15.66
CA LEU A 818 10.46 13.29 -16.72
C LEU A 818 9.65 14.53 -16.29
N ALA A 819 8.50 14.34 -15.63
CA ALA A 819 7.70 15.46 -15.14
C ALA A 819 8.46 16.29 -14.10
N ILE A 820 9.23 15.64 -13.21
CA ILE A 820 10.11 16.32 -12.26
C ILE A 820 11.17 17.14 -13.02
N THR A 821 11.76 16.62 -14.10
CA THR A 821 12.69 17.39 -14.95
C THR A 821 12.01 18.62 -15.53
N TYR A 822 10.84 18.47 -16.14
CA TYR A 822 10.09 19.62 -16.68
C TYR A 822 9.78 20.65 -15.60
N ARG A 823 9.41 20.20 -14.40
CA ARG A 823 9.15 21.07 -13.26
C ARG A 823 10.39 21.87 -12.87
N ASN A 824 11.55 21.22 -12.80
CA ASN A 824 12.82 21.87 -12.45
C ASN A 824 13.28 22.87 -13.53
N GLN A 825 12.99 22.59 -14.81
CA GLN A 825 13.26 23.52 -15.91
C GLN A 825 12.29 24.72 -15.97
N GLY A 826 11.19 24.70 -15.21
CA GLY A 826 10.15 25.73 -15.27
C GLY A 826 9.00 25.44 -16.25
N HIS A 827 9.03 24.30 -16.95
CA HIS A 827 7.97 23.82 -17.84
C HIS A 827 6.81 23.19 -17.05
N TRP A 828 6.21 23.96 -16.12
CA TRP A 828 5.25 23.43 -15.15
C TRP A 828 3.96 22.88 -15.75
N LYS A 829 3.53 23.35 -16.94
CA LYS A 829 2.34 22.85 -17.63
C LYS A 829 2.56 21.46 -18.23
N ASP A 830 3.76 21.22 -18.76
CA ASP A 830 4.14 19.92 -19.31
C ASP A 830 4.31 18.89 -18.18
N ALA A 831 4.91 19.33 -17.06
CA ALA A 831 4.96 18.54 -15.82
C ALA A 831 3.57 18.15 -15.32
N GLU A 832 2.65 19.13 -15.19
CA GLU A 832 1.26 18.88 -14.74
C GLU A 832 0.55 17.87 -15.66
N THR A 833 0.66 18.05 -16.98
CA THR A 833 0.01 17.17 -17.96
C THR A 833 0.47 15.73 -17.78
N LEU A 834 1.78 15.52 -17.57
CA LEU A 834 2.35 14.19 -17.40
C LEU A 834 2.03 13.58 -16.03
N GLU A 835 2.11 14.37 -14.95
CA GLU A 835 1.78 13.93 -13.58
C GLU A 835 0.32 13.54 -13.42
N VAL A 836 -0.62 14.28 -14.03
CA VAL A 836 -2.05 13.92 -14.03
C VAL A 836 -2.26 12.56 -14.70
N VAL A 837 -1.62 12.31 -15.85
CA VAL A 837 -1.72 11.01 -16.53
C VAL A 837 -1.15 9.89 -15.66
N VAL A 838 0.01 10.10 -15.04
CA VAL A 838 0.64 9.09 -14.17
C VAL A 838 -0.22 8.79 -12.95
N MET A 839 -0.71 9.82 -12.27
CA MET A 839 -1.54 9.70 -11.07
C MET A 839 -2.83 8.93 -11.37
N GLU A 840 -3.51 9.25 -12.48
CA GLU A 840 -4.73 8.57 -12.90
C GLU A 840 -4.50 7.10 -13.27
N LYS A 841 -3.39 6.80 -13.97
CA LYS A 841 -3.05 5.42 -14.30
C LYS A 841 -2.65 4.62 -13.06
N ARG A 842 -1.85 5.17 -12.14
CA ARG A 842 -1.51 4.49 -10.87
C ARG A 842 -2.74 4.29 -9.99
N LYS A 843 -3.63 5.28 -9.93
CA LYS A 843 -4.92 5.17 -9.26
C LYS A 843 -5.79 4.06 -9.83
N HIS A 844 -5.82 3.89 -11.15
CA HIS A 844 -6.55 2.81 -11.80
C HIS A 844 -5.93 1.42 -11.56
N VAL A 845 -4.60 1.32 -11.63
CA VAL A 845 -3.88 0.03 -11.57
C VAL A 845 -3.63 -0.46 -10.14
N LEU A 846 -3.32 0.46 -9.22
CA LEU A 846 -2.88 0.17 -7.85
C LEU A 846 -3.92 0.56 -6.78
N GLY A 847 -4.90 1.37 -7.16
CA GLY A 847 -5.82 2.01 -6.22
C GLY A 847 -5.31 3.34 -5.68
N GLU A 848 -6.23 4.11 -5.09
CA GLU A 848 -5.96 5.43 -4.51
C GLU A 848 -5.06 5.38 -3.27
N GLU A 849 -5.23 4.35 -2.45
CA GLU A 849 -4.55 4.23 -1.15
C GLU A 849 -3.10 3.74 -1.27
N HIS A 850 -2.69 3.29 -2.46
CA HIS A 850 -1.37 2.74 -2.68
C HIS A 850 -0.28 3.81 -2.49
N PRO A 851 0.83 3.50 -1.78
CA PRO A 851 1.91 4.46 -1.54
C PRO A 851 2.44 5.17 -2.80
N ASP A 852 2.57 4.45 -3.92
CA ASP A 852 3.02 5.03 -5.20
C ASP A 852 2.02 5.99 -5.84
N THR A 853 0.72 5.75 -5.67
CA THR A 853 -0.34 6.67 -6.11
C THR A 853 -0.28 7.95 -5.29
N LEU A 854 -0.15 7.82 -3.96
CA LEU A 854 0.00 8.95 -3.04
C LEU A 854 1.27 9.76 -3.32
N THR A 855 2.35 9.11 -3.76
CA THR A 855 3.58 9.79 -4.20
C THR A 855 3.37 10.59 -5.49
N SER A 856 2.63 10.05 -6.47
CA SER A 856 2.29 10.80 -7.68
C SER A 856 1.41 12.02 -7.39
N MET A 857 0.47 11.89 -6.46
CA MET A 857 -0.36 13.01 -6.01
C MET A 857 0.49 14.08 -5.30
N ALA A 858 1.43 13.69 -4.44
CA ALA A 858 2.35 14.64 -3.79
C ALA A 858 3.23 15.38 -4.81
N ASN A 859 3.68 14.69 -5.87
CA ASN A 859 4.46 15.33 -6.94
C ASN A 859 3.62 16.36 -7.70
N LEU A 860 2.36 16.03 -8.03
CA LEU A 860 1.42 16.97 -8.64
C LEU A 860 1.14 18.18 -7.74
N ALA A 861 1.01 17.97 -6.42
CA ALA A 861 0.84 19.06 -5.46
C ALA A 861 2.04 20.01 -5.46
N ALA A 862 3.27 19.47 -5.51
CA ALA A 862 4.48 20.26 -5.65
C ALA A 862 4.57 21.02 -7.00
N THR A 863 4.01 20.47 -8.08
CA THR A 863 3.88 21.19 -9.36
C THR A 863 2.89 22.34 -9.26
N TYR A 864 1.72 22.15 -8.64
CA TYR A 864 0.78 23.25 -8.36
C TYR A 864 1.39 24.33 -7.48
N TRP A 865 2.18 23.92 -6.49
CA TRP A 865 2.91 24.85 -5.63
C TRP A 865 3.88 25.72 -6.43
N ASN A 866 4.66 25.13 -7.35
CA ASN A 866 5.58 25.86 -8.23
C ASN A 866 4.85 26.80 -9.21
N GLN A 867 3.65 26.43 -9.66
CA GLN A 867 2.79 27.29 -10.48
C GLN A 867 2.18 28.47 -9.70
N GLY A 868 2.36 28.55 -8.38
CA GLY A 868 1.69 29.52 -7.51
C GLY A 868 0.22 29.20 -7.21
N ARG A 869 -0.26 28.01 -7.62
CA ARG A 869 -1.63 27.52 -7.36
C ARG A 869 -1.70 26.86 -5.97
N TRP A 870 -1.37 27.63 -4.94
CA TRP A 870 -1.21 27.09 -3.58
C TRP A 870 -2.48 26.49 -2.98
N LYS A 871 -3.67 26.90 -3.43
CA LYS A 871 -4.95 26.30 -3.00
C LYS A 871 -5.15 24.90 -3.55
N ASP A 872 -4.76 24.68 -4.81
CA ASP A 872 -4.84 23.37 -5.45
C ASP A 872 -3.79 22.43 -4.86
N ALA A 873 -2.59 22.95 -4.59
CA ALA A 873 -1.56 22.23 -3.85
C ALA A 873 -2.03 21.82 -2.44
N GLU A 874 -2.63 22.75 -1.69
CA GLU A 874 -3.17 22.47 -0.34
C GLU A 874 -4.24 21.38 -0.37
N ALA A 875 -5.19 21.47 -1.32
CA ALA A 875 -6.26 20.48 -1.44
C ALA A 875 -5.70 19.07 -1.64
N LEU A 876 -4.68 18.93 -2.48
CA LEU A 876 -4.06 17.64 -2.78
C LEU A 876 -3.14 17.17 -1.63
N ASP A 877 -2.34 18.07 -1.06
CA ASP A 877 -1.48 17.78 0.11
C ASP A 877 -2.30 17.29 1.31
N LEU A 878 -3.46 17.89 1.57
CA LEU A 878 -4.37 17.47 2.65
C LEU A 878 -4.89 16.05 2.44
N VAL A 879 -5.24 15.70 1.21
CA VAL A 879 -5.73 14.36 0.87
C VAL A 879 -4.59 13.35 1.03
N VAL A 880 -3.42 13.61 0.46
CA VAL A 880 -2.25 12.73 0.60
C VAL A 880 -1.87 12.54 2.07
N MET A 881 -1.84 13.61 2.86
CA MET A 881 -1.52 13.54 4.29
C MET A 881 -2.53 12.69 5.06
N LYS A 882 -3.83 12.89 4.84
CA LYS A 882 -4.89 12.10 5.49
C LYS A 882 -4.79 10.63 5.10
N MET A 883 -4.60 10.32 3.82
CA MET A 883 -4.50 8.94 3.32
C MET A 883 -3.25 8.25 3.84
N ARG A 884 -2.07 8.88 3.77
CA ARG A 884 -0.83 8.32 4.35
C ARG A 884 -0.95 8.12 5.86
N LYS A 885 -1.60 9.05 6.58
CA LYS A 885 -1.89 8.89 8.01
C LYS A 885 -2.79 7.69 8.30
N CYS A 886 -3.79 7.42 7.45
CA CYS A 886 -4.68 6.26 7.58
C CYS A 886 -3.95 4.94 7.28
N VAL A 887 -3.26 4.87 6.13
CA VAL A 887 -2.67 3.64 5.59
C VAL A 887 -1.35 3.29 6.29
N LEU A 888 -0.43 4.26 6.39
CA LEU A 888 0.93 4.06 6.92
C LEU A 888 0.99 4.37 8.42
N GLY A 889 0.28 5.40 8.85
CA GLY A 889 0.27 5.89 10.23
C GLY A 889 0.85 7.30 10.34
N GLU A 890 0.64 7.93 11.50
CA GLU A 890 1.02 9.32 11.73
C GLU A 890 2.53 9.56 11.84
N GLU A 891 3.30 8.53 12.20
CA GLU A 891 4.74 8.61 12.43
C GLU A 891 5.58 8.11 11.25
N HIS A 892 4.93 7.61 10.20
CA HIS A 892 5.63 7.13 9.02
C HIS A 892 6.42 8.27 8.34
N PRO A 893 7.66 8.04 7.89
CA PRO A 893 8.48 9.08 7.24
C PRO A 893 7.76 9.81 6.10
N ASP A 894 7.04 9.08 5.24
CA ASP A 894 6.27 9.67 4.13
C ASP A 894 5.07 10.52 4.58
N THR A 895 4.45 10.17 5.72
CA THR A 895 3.38 11.00 6.30
C THR A 895 3.97 12.32 6.81
N LEU A 896 5.11 12.25 7.50
CA LEU A 896 5.83 13.44 7.99
C LEU A 896 6.31 14.33 6.83
N MET A 897 6.71 13.72 5.71
CA MET A 897 7.05 14.43 4.48
C MET A 897 5.85 15.18 3.90
N SER A 898 4.68 14.54 3.78
CA SER A 898 3.45 15.19 3.32
C SER A 898 2.99 16.32 4.24
N MET A 899 3.13 16.14 5.56
CA MET A 899 2.88 17.23 6.53
C MET A 899 3.84 18.40 6.33
N SER A 900 5.11 18.13 6.01
CA SER A 900 6.09 19.18 5.69
C SER A 900 5.75 19.93 4.41
N SER A 901 5.32 19.22 3.35
CA SER A 901 4.87 19.83 2.09
C SER A 901 3.65 20.73 2.33
N LEU A 902 2.65 20.24 3.06
CA LEU A 902 1.48 21.04 3.43
C LEU A 902 1.88 22.30 4.22
N ALA A 903 2.82 22.18 5.16
CA ALA A 903 3.31 23.34 5.91
C ALA A 903 4.03 24.35 5.03
N ALA A 904 4.81 23.89 4.04
CA ALA A 904 5.44 24.76 3.06
C ALA A 904 4.40 25.47 2.16
N THR A 905 3.30 24.78 1.84
CA THR A 905 2.14 25.38 1.16
C THR A 905 1.52 26.49 2.02
N TYR A 906 1.26 26.24 3.31
CA TYR A 906 0.78 27.27 4.24
C TYR A 906 1.73 28.46 4.39
N GLN A 907 3.04 28.20 4.42
CA GLN A 907 4.04 29.24 4.52
C GLN A 907 3.95 30.24 3.36
N ASN A 908 3.78 29.75 2.13
CA ASN A 908 3.66 30.60 0.93
C ASN A 908 2.31 31.29 0.80
N GLN A 909 1.25 30.71 1.34
CA GLN A 909 -0.04 31.40 1.45
C GLN A 909 -0.03 32.54 2.48
N GLY A 910 1.02 32.65 3.31
CA GLY A 910 1.10 33.62 4.40
C GLY A 910 0.46 33.13 5.71
N CYS A 911 -0.02 31.88 5.75
CA CYS A 911 -0.61 31.23 6.93
C CYS A 911 0.49 30.70 7.87
N TRP A 912 1.40 31.58 8.30
CA TRP A 912 2.62 31.18 9.00
C TRP A 912 2.39 30.49 10.34
N LYS A 913 1.27 30.76 11.03
CA LYS A 913 0.93 30.10 12.29
C LYS A 913 0.52 28.64 12.10
N ASP A 914 -0.22 28.35 11.04
CA ASP A 914 -0.63 26.99 10.71
C ASP A 914 0.58 26.19 10.21
N ALA A 915 1.45 26.82 9.40
CA ALA A 915 2.73 26.26 8.99
C ALA A 915 3.63 25.93 10.19
N GLU A 916 3.78 26.86 11.14
CA GLU A 916 4.56 26.65 12.37
C GLU A 916 4.00 25.51 13.21
N THR A 917 2.68 25.49 13.45
CA THR A 917 2.03 24.44 14.25
C THR A 917 2.32 23.05 13.67
N LEU A 918 2.20 22.93 12.34
CA LEU A 918 2.46 21.66 11.65
C LEU A 918 3.96 21.30 11.65
N GLN A 919 4.85 22.27 11.39
CA GLN A 919 6.30 22.06 11.38
C GLN A 919 6.86 21.68 12.75
N VAL A 920 6.34 22.23 13.85
CA VAL A 920 6.73 21.83 15.21
C VAL A 920 6.37 20.37 15.45
N VAL A 921 5.16 19.94 15.07
CA VAL A 921 4.74 18.53 15.19
C VAL A 921 5.64 17.62 14.35
N VAL A 922 5.93 18.00 13.11
CA VAL A 922 6.81 17.20 12.24
C VAL A 922 8.22 17.12 12.80
N MET A 923 8.78 18.23 13.29
CA MET A 923 10.12 18.26 13.86
C MET A 923 10.22 17.31 15.07
N GLU A 924 9.29 17.40 16.01
CA GLU A 924 9.31 16.56 17.22
C GLU A 924 9.11 15.07 16.89
N LYS A 925 8.19 14.74 15.98
CA LYS A 925 8.01 13.36 15.52
C LYS A 925 9.22 12.84 14.75
N SER A 926 9.81 13.64 13.87
CA SER A 926 11.01 13.24 13.12
C SER A 926 12.20 13.00 14.04
N LYS A 927 12.40 13.83 15.08
CA LYS A 927 13.41 13.57 16.12
C LYS A 927 13.18 12.25 16.84
N HIS A 928 11.93 11.92 17.17
CA HIS A 928 11.59 10.68 17.85
C HIS A 928 11.82 9.45 16.95
N VAL A 929 11.32 9.48 15.71
CA VAL A 929 11.29 8.34 14.80
C VAL A 929 12.64 8.14 14.09
N LEU A 930 13.15 9.21 13.46
CA LEU A 930 14.36 9.16 12.62
C LEU A 930 15.63 9.45 13.43
N GLY A 931 15.52 10.19 14.53
CA GLY A 931 16.64 10.70 15.30
C GLY A 931 16.97 12.16 14.97
N GLU A 932 17.71 12.81 15.86
CA GLU A 932 18.03 14.25 15.74
C GLU A 932 19.05 14.60 14.65
N GLU A 933 19.83 13.62 14.18
CA GLU A 933 20.89 13.81 13.19
C GLU A 933 20.48 13.37 11.79
N HIS A 934 19.29 12.78 11.65
CA HIS A 934 18.79 12.33 10.35
C HIS A 934 18.60 13.52 9.40
N PRO A 935 19.02 13.42 8.13
CA PRO A 935 18.90 14.51 7.15
C PRO A 935 17.49 15.11 7.05
N SER A 936 16.44 14.27 7.04
CA SER A 936 15.04 14.74 7.04
C SER A 936 14.63 15.48 8.31
N THR A 937 15.16 15.12 9.49
CA THR A 937 14.91 15.87 10.73
C THR A 937 15.57 17.24 10.67
N LEU A 938 16.80 17.32 10.16
CA LEU A 938 17.52 18.57 9.95
C LEU A 938 16.79 19.48 8.94
N MET A 939 16.24 18.89 7.87
CA MET A 939 15.39 19.60 6.91
C MET A 939 14.11 20.16 7.56
N SER A 940 13.43 19.37 8.39
CA SER A 940 12.24 19.82 9.12
C SER A 940 12.56 21.01 10.05
N MET A 941 13.70 20.94 10.76
CA MET A 941 14.21 22.05 11.58
C MET A 941 14.54 23.29 10.74
N ALA A 942 15.16 23.12 9.56
CA ALA A 942 15.46 24.22 8.65
C ALA A 942 14.19 24.91 8.14
N ASN A 943 13.14 24.14 7.80
CA ASN A 943 11.86 24.66 7.36
C ASN A 943 11.14 25.44 8.47
N LEU A 944 11.16 24.94 9.71
CA LEU A 944 10.64 25.67 10.86
C LEU A 944 11.40 26.98 11.08
N ALA A 945 12.73 26.97 10.94
CA ALA A 945 13.53 28.19 11.06
C ALA A 945 13.21 29.22 9.96
N ALA A 946 12.96 28.76 8.73
CA ALA A 946 12.52 29.63 7.64
C ALA A 946 11.14 30.26 7.94
N THR A 947 10.21 29.52 8.56
CA THR A 947 8.94 30.08 9.02
C THR A 947 9.14 31.14 10.09
N TYR A 948 10.00 30.90 11.10
CA TYR A 948 10.35 31.92 12.09
C TYR A 948 10.98 33.16 11.46
N GLN A 949 11.82 32.98 10.44
CA GLN A 949 12.42 34.09 9.70
C GLN A 949 11.34 34.94 9.00
N ASN A 950 10.36 34.32 8.34
CA ASN A 950 9.26 35.01 7.67
C ASN A 950 8.34 35.75 8.64
N GLN A 951 8.12 35.19 9.83
CA GLN A 951 7.35 35.83 10.90
C GLN A 951 8.10 36.99 11.59
N GLY A 952 9.40 37.16 11.33
CA GLY A 952 10.24 38.18 11.98
C GLY A 952 10.91 37.71 13.29
N HIS A 953 10.75 36.45 13.67
CA HIS A 953 11.39 35.81 14.83
C HIS A 953 12.84 35.40 14.53
N TRP A 954 13.67 36.37 14.11
CA TRP A 954 15.01 36.10 13.58
C TRP A 954 15.98 35.46 14.59
N LYS A 955 15.79 35.68 15.90
CA LYS A 955 16.61 35.06 16.94
C LYS A 955 16.32 33.57 17.09
N ASP A 956 15.05 33.20 17.02
CA ASP A 956 14.61 31.81 17.10
C ASP A 956 15.04 31.05 15.83
N ALA A 957 14.89 31.70 14.66
CA ALA A 957 15.43 31.21 13.39
C ALA A 957 16.95 30.99 13.42
N GLU A 958 17.72 31.96 13.93
CA GLU A 958 19.18 31.85 14.08
C GLU A 958 19.56 30.67 14.99
N THR A 959 18.89 30.55 16.14
CA THR A 959 19.19 29.48 17.11
C THR A 959 19.01 28.11 16.46
N LEU A 960 17.93 27.91 15.71
CA LEU A 960 17.65 26.65 15.05
C LEU A 960 18.58 26.41 13.85
N GLN A 961 18.86 27.43 13.04
CA GLN A 961 19.76 27.34 11.89
C GLN A 961 21.21 27.04 12.27
N VAL A 962 21.70 27.57 13.40
CA VAL A 962 23.04 27.23 13.92
C VAL A 962 23.12 25.75 14.29
N VAL A 963 22.10 25.21 14.96
CA VAL A 963 22.04 23.78 15.30
C VAL A 963 22.01 22.92 14.04
N VAL A 964 21.16 23.26 13.07
CA VAL A 964 21.09 22.54 11.79
C VAL A 964 22.42 22.59 11.06
N MET A 965 23.05 23.78 10.94
CA MET A 965 24.35 23.92 10.27
C MET A 965 25.43 23.04 10.92
N GLU A 966 25.56 23.07 12.24
CA GLU A 966 26.60 22.30 12.93
C GLU A 966 26.35 20.78 12.84
N LYS A 967 25.09 20.34 12.98
CA LYS A 967 24.75 18.92 12.79
C LYS A 967 24.94 18.46 11.34
N SER A 968 24.52 19.24 10.35
CA SER A 968 24.73 18.92 8.93
C SER A 968 26.22 18.84 8.58
N LYS A 969 27.07 19.75 9.12
CA LYS A 969 28.54 19.64 8.97
C LYS A 969 29.10 18.34 9.53
N HIS A 970 28.59 17.89 10.68
CA HIS A 970 29.04 16.65 11.31
C HIS A 970 28.62 15.41 10.50
N VAL A 971 27.35 15.33 10.12
CA VAL A 971 26.75 14.14 9.50
C VAL A 971 27.10 14.07 8.01
N LEU A 972 26.81 15.14 7.27
CA LEU A 972 26.92 15.19 5.81
C LEU A 972 28.32 15.65 5.35
N GLY A 973 29.00 16.44 6.17
CA GLY A 973 30.27 17.09 5.84
C GLY A 973 30.09 18.56 5.44
N GLU A 974 31.19 19.32 5.47
CA GLU A 974 31.14 20.77 5.25
C GLU A 974 30.88 21.20 3.81
N GLU A 975 31.14 20.33 2.84
CA GLU A 975 30.98 20.61 1.40
C GLU A 975 29.68 20.05 0.83
N HIS A 976 28.90 19.33 1.64
CA HIS A 976 27.64 18.75 1.20
C HIS A 976 26.64 19.87 0.80
N PRO A 977 25.91 19.71 -0.33
CA PRO A 977 24.95 20.71 -0.80
C PRO A 977 23.98 21.20 0.29
N ASP A 978 23.40 20.30 1.08
CA ASP A 978 22.46 20.64 2.16
C ASP A 978 23.11 21.40 3.34
N THR A 979 24.38 21.10 3.66
CA THR A 979 25.14 21.87 4.65
C THR A 979 25.35 23.29 4.15
N LEU A 980 25.70 23.44 2.87
CA LEU A 980 25.86 24.75 2.23
C LEU A 980 24.54 25.53 2.15
N THR A 981 23.41 24.84 1.94
CA THR A 981 22.07 25.43 2.03
C THR A 981 21.75 25.92 3.43
N SER A 982 22.06 25.13 4.46
CA SER A 982 21.88 25.51 5.87
C SER A 982 22.71 26.74 6.24
N MET A 983 23.96 26.80 5.77
CA MET A 983 24.84 27.96 5.92
C MET A 983 24.30 29.20 5.17
N ALA A 984 23.79 29.03 3.95
CA ALA A 984 23.18 30.12 3.20
C ALA A 984 21.97 30.71 3.93
N ASN A 985 21.07 29.87 4.44
CA ASN A 985 19.88 30.29 5.18
C ASN A 985 20.25 31.07 6.44
N LEU A 986 21.26 30.61 7.19
CA LEU A 986 21.81 31.34 8.35
C LEU A 986 22.36 32.72 7.94
N ALA A 987 23.06 32.80 6.80
CA ALA A 987 23.60 34.06 6.31
C ALA A 987 22.49 35.06 5.92
N VAL A 988 21.40 34.58 5.32
CA VAL A 988 20.22 35.42 5.03
C VAL A 988 19.57 35.90 6.33
N THR A 989 19.52 35.07 7.38
CA THR A 989 19.03 35.52 8.70
C THR A 989 19.92 36.62 9.29
N TYR A 990 21.25 36.51 9.19
CA TYR A 990 22.17 37.58 9.59
C TYR A 990 21.94 38.86 8.81
N ALA A 991 21.73 38.77 7.50
CA ALA A 991 21.38 39.90 6.66
C ALA A 991 20.08 40.56 7.14
N ASN A 992 19.02 39.79 7.39
CA ASN A 992 17.73 40.32 7.89
C ASN A 992 17.86 40.99 9.28
N GLN A 993 18.77 40.51 10.13
CA GLN A 993 19.09 41.15 11.41
C GLN A 993 19.93 42.44 11.27
N GLY A 994 20.34 42.82 10.06
CA GLY A 994 21.24 43.95 9.81
C GLY A 994 22.73 43.65 10.06
N ARG A 995 23.10 42.38 10.30
CA ARG A 995 24.47 41.91 10.52
C ARG A 995 25.16 41.60 9.19
N TRP A 996 25.20 42.60 8.30
CA TRP A 996 25.65 42.44 6.91
C TRP A 996 27.09 41.91 6.76
N LYS A 997 27.99 42.19 7.72
CA LYS A 997 29.36 41.67 7.70
C LYS A 997 29.41 40.16 7.97
N ASP A 998 28.65 39.70 8.96
CA ASP A 998 28.56 38.27 9.28
C ASP A 998 27.92 37.52 8.12
N ALA A 999 26.85 38.09 7.54
CA ALA A 999 26.20 37.56 6.34
C ALA A 999 27.17 37.46 5.16
N GLU A 1000 27.94 38.51 4.86
CA GLU A 1000 28.95 38.53 3.80
C GLU A 1000 30.00 37.44 4.00
N THR A 1001 30.57 37.33 5.22
CA THR A 1001 31.61 36.32 5.49
C THR A 1001 31.11 34.90 5.21
N LEU A 1002 29.87 34.58 5.60
CA LEU A 1002 29.29 33.27 5.39
C LEU A 1002 28.88 33.05 3.93
N GLN A 1003 28.29 34.07 3.28
CA GLN A 1003 27.89 34.01 1.86
C GLN A 1003 29.08 33.83 0.92
N VAL A 1004 30.22 34.48 1.18
CA VAL A 1004 31.45 34.30 0.39
C VAL A 1004 31.94 32.86 0.49
N VAL A 1005 32.00 32.30 1.71
CA VAL A 1005 32.41 30.90 1.92
C VAL A 1005 31.47 29.93 1.20
N VAL A 1006 30.15 30.12 1.33
CA VAL A 1006 29.15 29.26 0.68
C VAL A 1006 29.24 29.37 -0.84
N MET A 1007 29.37 30.58 -1.39
CA MET A 1007 29.49 30.79 -2.84
C MET A 1007 30.74 30.08 -3.39
N GLU A 1008 31.90 30.25 -2.77
CA GLU A 1008 33.14 29.62 -3.23
C GLU A 1008 33.09 28.09 -3.11
N LYS A 1009 32.55 27.54 -2.01
CA LYS A 1009 32.34 26.10 -1.87
C LYS A 1009 31.35 25.55 -2.90
N ARG A 1010 30.22 26.24 -3.15
CA ARG A 1010 29.24 25.82 -4.17
C ARG A 1010 29.82 25.89 -5.59
N LYS A 1011 30.64 26.90 -5.91
CA LYS A 1011 31.38 26.95 -7.19
C LYS A 1011 32.29 25.74 -7.36
N HIS A 1012 33.00 25.33 -6.30
CA HIS A 1012 33.88 24.16 -6.34
C HIS A 1012 33.12 22.84 -6.49
N VAL A 1013 32.06 22.64 -5.71
CA VAL A 1013 31.32 21.37 -5.63
C VAL A 1013 30.31 21.22 -6.77
N LEU A 1014 29.46 22.23 -6.99
CA LEU A 1014 28.34 22.20 -7.93
C LEU A 1014 28.72 22.76 -9.31
N GLY A 1015 29.75 23.60 -9.37
CA GLY A 1015 30.09 24.40 -10.54
C GLY A 1015 29.46 25.79 -10.51
N GLU A 1016 29.98 26.68 -11.34
CA GLU A 1016 29.55 28.08 -11.37
C GLU A 1016 28.17 28.33 -11.99
N GLU A 1017 27.70 27.40 -12.82
CA GLU A 1017 26.42 27.49 -13.54
C GLU A 1017 25.27 26.84 -12.77
N HIS A 1018 25.56 26.11 -11.69
CA HIS A 1018 24.52 25.45 -10.92
C HIS A 1018 23.54 26.48 -10.31
N PRO A 1019 22.21 26.23 -10.37
CA PRO A 1019 21.20 27.17 -9.87
C PRO A 1019 21.46 27.66 -8.44
N ASP A 1020 21.85 26.76 -7.52
CA ASP A 1020 22.18 27.12 -6.13
C ASP A 1020 23.43 28.01 -5.99
N THR A 1021 24.42 27.84 -6.87
CA THR A 1021 25.60 28.70 -6.91
C THR A 1021 25.19 30.11 -7.35
N LEU A 1022 24.36 30.21 -8.39
CA LEU A 1022 23.81 31.48 -8.88
C LEU A 1022 22.95 32.18 -7.81
N MET A 1023 22.13 31.42 -7.07
CA MET A 1023 21.35 31.95 -5.95
C MET A 1023 22.25 32.49 -4.83
N SER A 1024 23.36 31.81 -4.53
CA SER A 1024 24.33 32.28 -3.53
C SER A 1024 25.01 33.59 -3.95
N MET A 1025 25.37 33.70 -5.23
CA MET A 1025 25.90 34.93 -5.81
C MET A 1025 24.87 36.07 -5.74
N ALA A 1026 23.60 35.80 -6.05
CA ALA A 1026 22.53 36.79 -5.96
C ALA A 1026 22.30 37.27 -4.52
N ASN A 1027 22.32 36.36 -3.54
CA ASN A 1027 22.20 36.69 -2.12
C ASN A 1027 23.39 37.54 -1.64
N LEU A 1028 24.61 37.21 -2.06
CA LEU A 1028 25.81 38.02 -1.78
C LEU A 1028 25.71 39.41 -2.43
N ALA A 1029 25.24 39.50 -3.67
CA ALA A 1029 25.04 40.77 -4.36
C ALA A 1029 23.99 41.65 -3.63
N SER A 1030 22.91 41.05 -3.13
CA SER A 1030 21.92 41.73 -2.29
C SER A 1030 22.55 42.28 -1.00
N THR A 1031 23.41 41.50 -0.33
CA THR A 1031 24.16 41.98 0.83
C THR A 1031 25.08 43.14 0.48
N TYR A 1032 25.83 43.08 -0.63
CA TYR A 1032 26.64 44.21 -1.11
C TYR A 1032 25.79 45.45 -1.41
N TRP A 1033 24.62 45.27 -2.01
CA TRP A 1033 23.70 46.35 -2.27
C TRP A 1033 23.23 47.03 -0.97
N ASN A 1034 22.87 46.24 0.05
CA ASN A 1034 22.48 46.73 1.38
C ASN A 1034 23.63 47.43 2.12
N GLN A 1035 24.89 47.04 1.84
CA GLN A 1035 26.09 47.73 2.33
C GLN A 1035 26.43 49.01 1.53
N GLY A 1036 25.69 49.34 0.47
CA GLY A 1036 25.98 50.48 -0.41
C GLY A 1036 27.09 50.22 -1.45
N ARG A 1037 27.56 48.98 -1.57
CA ARG A 1037 28.60 48.55 -2.52
C ARG A 1037 27.99 48.16 -3.87
N TRP A 1038 27.30 49.10 -4.51
CA TRP A 1038 26.51 48.82 -5.72
C TRP A 1038 27.32 48.32 -6.93
N LYS A 1039 28.61 48.67 -7.04
CA LYS A 1039 29.49 48.15 -8.11
C LYS A 1039 29.80 46.67 -7.94
N ASP A 1040 30.04 46.24 -6.70
CA ASP A 1040 30.30 44.84 -6.39
C ASP A 1040 29.02 44.01 -6.60
N ALA A 1041 27.87 44.57 -6.19
CA ALA A 1041 26.55 43.97 -6.45
C ALA A 1041 26.26 43.83 -7.95
N GLU A 1042 26.53 44.88 -8.75
CA GLU A 1042 26.40 44.83 -10.22
C GLU A 1042 27.26 43.72 -10.83
N THR A 1043 28.53 43.63 -10.43
CA THR A 1043 29.47 42.65 -10.98
C THR A 1043 28.96 41.22 -10.82
N LEU A 1044 28.40 40.89 -9.65
CA LEU A 1044 27.80 39.58 -9.41
C LEU A 1044 26.46 39.41 -10.15
N LEU A 1045 25.58 40.42 -10.14
CA LEU A 1045 24.26 40.34 -10.75
C LEU A 1045 24.31 40.18 -12.28
N VAL A 1046 25.30 40.77 -12.95
CA VAL A 1046 25.54 40.56 -14.39
C VAL A 1046 25.85 39.09 -14.66
N VAL A 1047 26.78 38.50 -13.91
CA VAL A 1047 27.14 37.08 -14.06
C VAL A 1047 25.94 36.17 -13.76
N VAL A 1048 25.18 36.46 -12.70
CA VAL A 1048 23.98 35.68 -12.35
C VAL A 1048 22.96 35.74 -13.47
N MET A 1049 22.68 36.92 -14.01
CA MET A 1049 21.69 37.10 -15.07
C MET A 1049 22.09 36.37 -16.36
N GLU A 1050 23.35 36.52 -16.80
CA GLU A 1050 23.82 35.84 -18.02
C GLU A 1050 23.79 34.32 -17.89
N LYS A 1051 24.26 33.79 -16.75
CA LYS A 1051 24.29 32.33 -16.52
C LYS A 1051 22.91 31.76 -16.26
N SER A 1052 22.05 32.44 -15.50
CA SER A 1052 20.68 31.97 -15.25
C SER A 1052 19.88 31.95 -16.56
N LYS A 1053 20.10 32.93 -17.44
CA LYS A 1053 19.52 32.97 -18.78
C LYS A 1053 19.93 31.76 -19.62
N HIS A 1054 21.19 31.34 -19.54
CA HIS A 1054 21.70 30.16 -20.25
C HIS A 1054 21.14 28.84 -19.70
N VAL A 1055 21.13 28.69 -18.37
CA VAL A 1055 20.82 27.42 -17.68
C VAL A 1055 19.31 27.23 -17.48
N LEU A 1056 18.63 28.25 -16.95
CA LEU A 1056 17.21 28.20 -16.59
C LEU A 1056 16.30 28.68 -17.72
N GLY A 1057 16.83 29.44 -18.67
CA GLY A 1057 16.06 30.12 -19.72
C GLY A 1057 15.70 31.57 -19.37
N GLU A 1058 15.25 32.32 -20.39
CA GLU A 1058 14.93 33.75 -20.24
C GLU A 1058 13.70 34.00 -19.35
N GLU A 1059 12.68 33.15 -19.47
CA GLU A 1059 11.39 33.32 -18.80
C GLU A 1059 11.36 32.76 -17.37
N HIS A 1060 12.43 32.10 -16.93
CA HIS A 1060 12.46 31.49 -15.61
C HIS A 1060 12.37 32.56 -14.49
N PRO A 1061 11.56 32.35 -13.42
CA PRO A 1061 11.37 33.33 -12.36
C PRO A 1061 12.67 33.85 -11.73
N SER A 1062 13.66 32.97 -11.53
CA SER A 1062 14.97 33.35 -10.99
C SER A 1062 15.76 34.25 -11.94
N THR A 1063 15.68 34.01 -13.26
CA THR A 1063 16.31 34.87 -14.27
C THR A 1063 15.66 36.25 -14.26
N LEU A 1064 14.33 36.31 -14.27
CA LEU A 1064 13.59 37.58 -14.19
C LEU A 1064 13.90 38.36 -12.90
N THR A 1065 14.02 37.65 -11.77
CA THR A 1065 14.39 38.26 -10.48
C THR A 1065 15.81 38.84 -10.54
N SER A 1066 16.76 38.14 -11.13
CA SER A 1066 18.13 38.65 -11.30
C SER A 1066 18.18 39.91 -12.18
N MET A 1067 17.39 39.96 -13.26
CA MET A 1067 17.24 41.13 -14.12
C MET A 1067 16.62 42.31 -13.38
N ALA A 1068 15.59 42.08 -12.58
CA ALA A 1068 14.97 43.11 -11.75
C ALA A 1068 15.96 43.67 -10.71
N ASN A 1069 16.71 42.81 -10.03
CA ASN A 1069 17.72 43.20 -9.06
C ASN A 1069 18.86 44.02 -9.72
N LEU A 1070 19.28 43.64 -10.93
CA LEU A 1070 20.27 44.39 -11.70
C LEU A 1070 19.73 45.77 -12.12
N ALA A 1071 18.48 45.85 -12.57
CA ALA A 1071 17.83 47.11 -12.93
C ALA A 1071 17.72 48.07 -11.72
N VAL A 1072 17.33 47.55 -10.56
CA VAL A 1072 17.29 48.33 -9.30
C VAL A 1072 18.69 48.82 -8.91
N THR A 1073 19.72 48.00 -9.15
CA THR A 1073 21.12 48.38 -8.89
C THR A 1073 21.56 49.52 -9.82
N TYR A 1074 21.24 49.46 -11.11
CA TYR A 1074 21.51 50.57 -12.04
C TYR A 1074 20.80 51.85 -11.66
N ARG A 1075 19.52 51.78 -11.29
CA ARG A 1075 18.77 52.94 -10.82
C ARG A 1075 19.46 53.62 -9.63
N ASN A 1076 19.97 52.86 -8.67
CA ASN A 1076 20.69 53.41 -7.52
C ASN A 1076 22.06 53.99 -7.87
N GLN A 1077 22.71 53.47 -8.91
CA GLN A 1077 23.92 54.07 -9.47
C GLN A 1077 23.64 55.31 -10.33
N GLY A 1078 22.37 55.63 -10.62
CA GLY A 1078 21.97 56.74 -11.48
C GLY A 1078 22.11 56.45 -12.99
N ARG A 1079 22.04 55.18 -13.39
CA ARG A 1079 22.12 54.72 -14.79
C ARG A 1079 20.76 54.35 -15.36
#